data_AF-A0A2G7H015-F1
#
_entry.id   AF-A0A2G7H015-F1
#
_cell.length_a   1.000
_cell.length_b   1.000
_cell.length_c   1.000
_cell.angle_alpha   90.00
_cell.angle_beta   90.00
_cell.angle_gamma   90.00
#
_symmetry.space_group_name_H-M   'P 1'
#
loop_
_entity.id
_entity.type
_entity.pdbx_description
1 polymer ?
#
loop_
_entity_poly.entity_id
_entity_poly.type
_entity_poly.pdbx_seq_one_letter_code
_entity_poly.pdbx_strand_id
1 'polypeptide(L)'
;MASASLQRLPVQMLGDLVSPRALERILQDAAQARGSTLDTLDPAMLEDILKREVFKRLQLSVPAPLAKKRVSEVLNELMKTTQERQLPSPVVSSLGGLEDGARRFTLYFDWPETQRLRGVLSVARQEEKEGRDISALVLEGQNLIEVMDRRLQEGLVEQGQDLAELRATFTRVQGMGGKEVRRLETLIGQIDEAQSQGTLLPGEVERARNITFNLRKLLESSVVQAVQNVDTAEIPTSATILDPDAQARVLALEQAHAAQQLGTLEREFAPLMQARPDLRAQHDALRGLQHGNQLTADTVENWREQLKFERETVLGEQRSRLAQLETALAGAVSGADMRIALDSARHLLDMGSLATDELQELSAMHESLQAGVNAQSQLAAQRELLDIERSARNVLGASAELAPLLAQARAELAQGREADVAALWNLLERRMGAAAQEREDFDARADRVVQEYDTVRSLAGETTQKLGRLADTLRAQRRLGRMSAQARERYEQTLLDAEALLAEAHAEYRAAQEVTATFGQDALSGLLDVFDFEEATDTSLLAAAPTPSADPFAALGTLPAAPVTPPATAPAPAPTLSASALFDTLLSSIGTPAAPAPAPAPAEPAGFPAAFSLPQVPTPDSEAVTTWLFQHGQIHHGPHEPAAQAMLALLTQASALGLQRLDMNDATHVWSARSSAPGEWRLGRAVTWTALDERVGPWLDTGEN
;
A
#
# COMPACT_ATOMS: atom_id res chain seq x y z
N MET A 1 -2.84 -35.13 -14.61
CA MET A 1 -1.82 -34.12 -14.24
C MET A 1 -2.39 -32.69 -14.15
N ALA A 2 -3.58 -32.36 -14.70
CA ALA A 2 -4.21 -31.02 -14.66
C ALA A 2 -4.92 -30.64 -13.34
N SER A 3 -5.06 -31.60 -12.43
CA SER A 3 -5.76 -31.56 -11.14
C SER A 3 -4.99 -30.83 -10.03
N ALA A 4 -3.66 -30.81 -10.12
CA ALA A 4 -2.79 -30.30 -9.06
C ALA A 4 -2.97 -28.80 -8.76
N SER A 5 -3.49 -28.00 -9.69
CA SER A 5 -3.68 -26.56 -9.52
C SER A 5 -5.03 -26.19 -8.91
N LEU A 6 -6.09 -26.98 -9.14
CA LEU A 6 -7.39 -26.75 -8.48
C LEU A 6 -7.32 -27.05 -6.98
N GLN A 7 -6.46 -27.99 -6.58
CA GLN A 7 -6.27 -28.37 -5.18
C GLN A 7 -5.39 -27.38 -4.41
N ARG A 8 -4.58 -26.58 -5.11
CA ARG A 8 -3.73 -25.54 -4.52
C ARG A 8 -4.53 -24.29 -4.13
N LEU A 9 -5.59 -23.99 -4.87
CA LEU A 9 -6.38 -22.79 -4.66
C LEU A 9 -7.00 -22.73 -3.24
N PRO A 10 -7.58 -23.82 -2.68
CA PRO A 10 -7.97 -23.84 -1.27
C PRO A 10 -6.82 -23.62 -0.28
N VAL A 11 -5.65 -24.22 -0.52
CA VAL A 11 -4.44 -24.05 0.33
C VAL A 11 -3.96 -22.59 0.30
N GLN A 12 -4.02 -21.96 -0.86
CA GLN A 12 -3.64 -20.56 -1.06
C GLN A 12 -4.68 -19.55 -0.55
N MET A 13 -5.97 -19.90 -0.54
CA MET A 13 -7.01 -18.98 -0.05
C MET A 13 -7.34 -19.15 1.43
N LEU A 14 -7.14 -20.34 2.02
CA LEU A 14 -7.44 -20.63 3.43
C LEU A 14 -6.21 -20.69 4.34
N GLY A 15 -5.01 -20.58 3.76
CA GLY A 15 -3.76 -20.67 4.51
C GLY A 15 -3.45 -19.47 5.42
N ASP A 16 -4.34 -18.47 5.50
CA ASP A 16 -4.38 -17.42 6.52
C ASP A 16 -5.12 -17.85 7.79
N LEU A 17 -6.08 -18.78 7.66
CA LEU A 17 -6.92 -19.29 8.74
C LEU A 17 -6.40 -20.60 9.35
N VAL A 18 -5.77 -21.43 8.53
CA VAL A 18 -5.25 -22.75 8.89
C VAL A 18 -3.87 -22.92 8.26
N SER A 19 -2.99 -23.71 8.86
CA SER A 19 -1.69 -23.92 8.23
C SER A 19 -1.84 -24.66 6.88
N PRO A 20 -1.05 -24.30 5.85
CA PRO A 20 -1.16 -24.92 4.53
C PRO A 20 -0.92 -26.42 4.58
N ARG A 21 0.02 -26.89 5.42
CA ARG A 21 0.28 -28.32 5.64
C ARG A 21 -0.87 -29.05 6.33
N ALA A 22 -1.53 -28.45 7.32
CA ALA A 22 -2.70 -29.06 7.95
C ALA A 22 -3.86 -29.17 6.95
N LEU A 23 -4.05 -28.15 6.11
CA LEU A 23 -5.05 -28.18 5.05
C LEU A 23 -4.73 -29.28 4.01
N GLU A 24 -3.48 -29.37 3.55
CA GLU A 24 -3.03 -30.45 2.65
C GLU A 24 -3.25 -31.83 3.26
N ARG A 25 -2.91 -32.01 4.54
CA ARG A 25 -3.14 -33.29 5.24
C ARG A 25 -4.62 -33.63 5.33
N ILE A 26 -5.48 -32.66 5.66
CA ILE A 26 -6.93 -32.87 5.70
C ILE A 26 -7.46 -33.22 4.32
N LEU A 27 -7.04 -32.51 3.27
CA LEU A 27 -7.43 -32.81 1.89
C LEU A 27 -6.95 -34.22 1.47
N GLN A 28 -5.76 -34.62 1.91
CA GLN A 28 -5.18 -35.93 1.62
C GLN A 28 -5.89 -37.06 2.38
N ASP A 29 -6.18 -36.89 3.66
CA ASP A 29 -6.94 -37.83 4.49
C ASP A 29 -8.38 -37.97 3.95
N ALA A 30 -9.01 -36.85 3.57
CA ALA A 30 -10.33 -36.79 2.94
C ALA A 30 -10.38 -37.53 1.60
N ALA A 31 -9.36 -37.33 0.77
CA ALA A 31 -9.22 -38.01 -0.51
C ALA A 31 -9.07 -39.52 -0.31
N GLN A 32 -8.20 -39.93 0.62
CA GLN A 32 -7.97 -41.33 0.94
C GLN A 32 -9.23 -42.03 1.49
N ALA A 33 -9.99 -41.36 2.37
CA ALA A 33 -11.26 -41.88 2.89
C ALA A 33 -12.31 -42.13 1.78
N ARG A 34 -12.18 -41.40 0.66
CA ARG A 34 -13.05 -41.52 -0.53
C ARG A 34 -12.43 -42.39 -1.63
N GLY A 35 -11.31 -43.06 -1.35
CA GLY A 35 -10.63 -43.97 -2.28
C GLY A 35 -9.91 -43.28 -3.44
N SER A 36 -9.62 -41.99 -3.32
CA SER A 36 -8.90 -41.19 -4.33
C SER A 36 -7.58 -40.67 -3.78
N THR A 37 -6.66 -40.27 -4.66
CA THR A 37 -5.43 -39.58 -4.29
C THR A 37 -5.60 -38.08 -4.50
N LEU A 38 -4.75 -37.27 -3.86
CA LEU A 38 -4.76 -35.81 -4.01
C LEU A 38 -4.78 -35.46 -5.51
N ASP A 39 -3.89 -36.02 -6.32
CA ASP A 39 -3.79 -35.74 -7.76
C ASP A 39 -4.97 -36.21 -8.64
N THR A 40 -5.95 -36.95 -8.13
CA THR A 40 -7.09 -37.47 -8.92
C THR A 40 -8.44 -36.90 -8.50
N LEU A 41 -8.46 -35.94 -7.56
CA LEU A 41 -9.67 -35.31 -7.05
C LEU A 41 -10.42 -34.50 -8.12
N ASP A 42 -11.69 -34.87 -8.34
CA ASP A 42 -12.64 -34.16 -9.20
C ASP A 42 -13.15 -32.88 -8.50
N PRO A 43 -13.37 -31.75 -9.21
CA PRO A 43 -13.91 -30.50 -8.65
C PRO A 43 -15.17 -30.68 -7.79
N ALA A 44 -16.10 -31.56 -8.16
CA ALA A 44 -17.30 -31.81 -7.36
C ALA A 44 -16.99 -32.50 -6.02
N MET A 45 -16.00 -33.40 -6.01
CA MET A 45 -15.53 -34.03 -4.78
C MET A 45 -14.76 -33.05 -3.89
N LEU A 46 -13.95 -32.17 -4.50
CA LEU A 46 -13.25 -31.10 -3.78
C LEU A 46 -14.24 -30.14 -3.11
N GLU A 47 -15.33 -29.77 -3.80
CA GLU A 47 -16.41 -28.95 -3.22
C GLU A 47 -17.04 -29.60 -1.97
N ASP A 48 -17.28 -30.91 -2.00
CA ASP A 48 -17.86 -31.63 -0.85
C ASP A 48 -16.87 -31.75 0.32
N ILE A 49 -15.57 -31.97 0.05
CA ILE A 49 -14.53 -31.95 1.08
C ILE A 49 -14.46 -30.57 1.74
N LEU A 50 -14.51 -29.50 0.93
CA LEU A 50 -14.47 -28.12 1.43
C LEU A 50 -15.68 -27.81 2.34
N LYS A 51 -16.88 -28.22 1.92
CA LYS A 51 -18.13 -27.97 2.66
C LYS A 51 -18.27 -28.77 3.96
N ARG A 52 -17.68 -29.96 4.06
CA ARG A 52 -17.90 -30.87 5.20
C ARG A 52 -16.69 -30.97 6.11
N GLU A 53 -15.52 -31.29 5.55
CA GLU A 53 -14.34 -31.64 6.34
C GLU A 53 -13.51 -30.40 6.67
N VAL A 54 -13.23 -29.57 5.67
CA VAL A 54 -12.51 -28.30 5.85
C VAL A 54 -13.36 -27.30 6.64
N PHE A 55 -14.65 -27.16 6.32
CA PHE A 55 -15.56 -26.30 7.09
C PHE A 55 -15.66 -26.72 8.57
N LYS A 56 -15.73 -28.02 8.87
CA LYS A 56 -15.76 -28.51 10.26
C LYS A 56 -14.44 -28.25 10.98
N ARG A 57 -13.29 -28.36 10.30
CA ARG A 57 -11.99 -27.97 10.88
C ARG A 57 -11.92 -26.46 11.14
N LEU A 58 -12.34 -25.64 10.19
CA LEU A 58 -12.35 -24.19 10.31
C LEU A 58 -13.22 -23.70 11.47
N GLN A 59 -14.34 -24.36 11.74
CA GLN A 59 -15.18 -24.05 12.91
C GLN A 59 -14.47 -24.25 14.27
N LEU A 60 -13.38 -25.01 14.32
CA LEU A 60 -12.60 -25.20 15.54
C LEU A 60 -11.60 -24.06 15.79
N SER A 61 -11.23 -23.30 14.75
CA SER A 61 -10.27 -22.19 14.83
C SER A 61 -10.92 -20.81 14.66
N VAL A 62 -12.08 -20.71 14.01
CA VAL A 62 -12.65 -19.45 13.50
C VAL A 62 -14.19 -19.44 13.67
N PRO A 63 -14.83 -18.27 13.88
CA PRO A 63 -16.29 -18.17 13.91
C PRO A 63 -16.98 -18.70 12.64
N ALA A 64 -18.12 -19.38 12.82
CA ALA A 64 -18.92 -19.94 11.73
C ALA A 64 -19.27 -18.99 10.56
N PRO A 65 -19.61 -17.70 10.77
CA PRO A 65 -19.89 -16.80 9.64
C PRO A 65 -18.65 -16.55 8.77
N LEU A 66 -17.48 -16.36 9.37
CA LEU A 66 -16.22 -16.16 8.66
C LEU A 66 -15.82 -17.43 7.91
N ALA A 67 -15.89 -18.59 8.57
CA ALA A 67 -15.60 -19.88 7.94
C ALA A 67 -16.50 -20.12 6.70
N LYS A 68 -17.80 -19.80 6.79
CA LYS A 68 -18.73 -19.96 5.66
C LYS A 68 -18.41 -19.00 4.52
N LYS A 69 -18.13 -17.73 4.83
CA LYS A 69 -17.77 -16.70 3.85
C LYS A 69 -16.52 -17.12 3.07
N ARG A 70 -15.44 -17.50 3.77
CA ARG A 70 -14.18 -17.91 3.15
C ARG A 70 -14.31 -19.19 2.32
N VAL A 71 -15.00 -20.22 2.83
CA VAL A 71 -15.28 -21.43 2.02
C VAL A 71 -16.09 -21.08 0.78
N SER A 72 -17.04 -20.16 0.85
CA SER A 72 -17.80 -19.73 -0.33
C SER A 72 -16.97 -18.93 -1.34
N GLU A 73 -16.03 -18.08 -0.88
CA GLU A 73 -15.08 -17.37 -1.74
C GLU A 73 -14.18 -18.36 -2.49
N VAL A 74 -13.65 -19.37 -1.79
CA VAL A 74 -12.86 -20.44 -2.42
C VAL A 74 -13.68 -21.21 -3.45
N LEU A 75 -14.93 -21.55 -3.14
CA LEU A 75 -15.81 -22.24 -4.09
C LEU A 75 -16.09 -21.38 -5.33
N ASN A 76 -16.33 -20.08 -5.16
CA ASN A 76 -16.56 -19.16 -6.27
C ASN A 76 -15.32 -19.05 -7.18
N GLU A 77 -14.13 -18.91 -6.59
CA GLU A 77 -12.87 -18.86 -7.35
C GLU A 77 -12.54 -20.22 -8.01
N LEU A 78 -12.85 -21.34 -7.37
CA LEU A 78 -12.77 -22.67 -8.00
C LEU A 78 -13.68 -22.78 -9.21
N MET A 79 -14.93 -22.31 -9.12
CA MET A 79 -15.85 -22.31 -10.25
C MET A 79 -15.36 -21.40 -11.38
N LYS A 80 -14.84 -20.22 -11.05
CA LYS A 80 -14.29 -19.26 -12.02
C LYS A 80 -13.04 -19.82 -12.73
N THR A 81 -12.07 -20.35 -11.99
CA THR A 81 -10.87 -20.99 -12.57
C THR A 81 -11.20 -22.25 -13.37
N THR A 82 -12.24 -22.99 -12.99
CA THR A 82 -12.74 -24.13 -13.78
C THR A 82 -13.38 -23.66 -15.10
N GLN A 83 -14.10 -22.53 -15.10
CA GLN A 83 -14.69 -21.93 -16.30
C GLN A 83 -13.64 -21.30 -17.23
N GLU A 84 -12.68 -20.55 -16.70
CA GLU A 84 -11.59 -19.94 -17.48
C GLU A 84 -10.70 -20.98 -18.16
N ARG A 85 -10.61 -22.19 -17.60
CA ARG A 85 -9.87 -23.33 -18.19
C ARG A 85 -10.57 -24.05 -19.34
N GLN A 86 -11.87 -23.86 -19.50
CA GLN A 86 -12.57 -24.41 -20.66
C GLN A 86 -12.15 -23.70 -21.96
N LEU A 87 -11.43 -22.58 -21.86
CA LEU A 87 -10.71 -21.93 -22.95
C LEU A 87 -9.28 -22.51 -23.04
N PRO A 88 -8.77 -22.84 -24.25
CA PRO A 88 -7.44 -23.43 -24.40
C PRO A 88 -6.36 -22.37 -24.11
N SER A 89 -5.83 -22.37 -22.89
CA SER A 89 -4.64 -21.61 -22.51
C SER A 89 -3.45 -22.57 -22.34
N PRO A 90 -2.23 -22.24 -22.81
CA PRO A 90 -1.09 -23.13 -22.70
C PRO A 90 -0.64 -23.18 -21.24
N VAL A 91 -0.89 -24.31 -20.59
CA VAL A 91 -0.39 -24.60 -19.24
C VAL A 91 1.13 -24.78 -19.33
N VAL A 92 1.88 -23.74 -18.99
CA VAL A 92 3.32 -23.81 -18.74
C VAL A 92 3.58 -23.54 -17.27
N SER A 93 3.28 -24.51 -16.41
CA SER A 93 3.83 -24.56 -15.05
C SER A 93 5.12 -25.40 -15.08
N SER A 94 6.12 -24.92 -15.82
CA SER A 94 7.44 -25.55 -15.96
C SER A 94 8.49 -24.80 -15.16
N LEU A 95 9.68 -25.40 -15.02
CA LEU A 95 10.88 -24.75 -14.49
C LEU A 95 11.12 -23.36 -15.13
N GLY A 96 10.79 -23.19 -16.41
CA GLY A 96 10.89 -21.90 -17.11
C GLY A 96 10.01 -20.80 -16.51
N GLY A 97 8.77 -21.11 -16.12
CA GLY A 97 7.90 -20.14 -15.44
C GLY A 97 8.43 -19.73 -14.06
N LEU A 98 9.12 -20.64 -13.36
CA LEU A 98 9.79 -20.34 -12.09
C LEU A 98 11.03 -19.46 -12.30
N GLU A 99 11.80 -19.71 -13.37
CA GLU A 99 12.95 -18.88 -13.74
C GLU A 99 12.54 -17.44 -14.12
N ASP A 100 11.45 -17.29 -14.88
CA ASP A 100 10.90 -15.98 -15.22
C ASP A 100 10.40 -15.23 -13.99
N GLY A 101 9.71 -15.93 -13.07
CA GLY A 101 9.30 -15.37 -11.79
C GLY A 101 10.50 -14.92 -10.93
N ALA A 102 11.59 -15.70 -10.93
CA ALA A 102 12.81 -15.35 -10.20
C ALA A 102 13.50 -14.08 -10.75
N ARG A 103 13.41 -13.81 -12.06
CA ARG A 103 14.03 -12.61 -12.68
C ARG A 103 13.48 -11.30 -12.11
N ARG A 104 12.21 -11.26 -11.70
CA ARG A 104 11.59 -10.06 -11.09
C ARG A 104 12.26 -9.65 -9.78
N PHE A 105 12.82 -10.60 -9.04
CA PHE A 105 13.45 -10.37 -7.73
C PHE A 105 14.97 -10.23 -7.78
N THR A 106 15.54 -10.07 -8.98
CA THR A 106 16.98 -9.86 -9.18
C THR A 106 17.50 -8.66 -8.39
N LEU A 107 16.71 -7.60 -8.18
CA LEU A 107 17.14 -6.43 -7.42
C LEU A 107 17.24 -6.67 -5.90
N TYR A 108 16.68 -7.78 -5.39
CA TYR A 108 16.57 -8.10 -3.96
C TYR A 108 17.43 -9.31 -3.58
N PHE A 109 18.69 -9.31 -4.00
CA PHE A 109 19.64 -10.41 -3.76
C PHE A 109 20.02 -10.58 -2.29
N ASP A 110 19.87 -9.55 -1.47
CA ASP A 110 20.10 -9.55 -0.04
C ASP A 110 19.03 -10.32 0.74
N TRP A 111 17.88 -10.62 0.11
CA TRP A 111 16.81 -11.36 0.75
C TRP A 111 17.13 -12.86 0.85
N PRO A 112 16.93 -13.48 2.03
CA PRO A 112 17.16 -14.92 2.22
C PRO A 112 16.29 -15.79 1.31
N GLU A 113 15.06 -15.35 1.04
CA GLU A 113 14.13 -16.05 0.16
C GLU A 113 14.66 -16.12 -1.29
N THR A 114 15.33 -15.07 -1.77
CA THR A 114 15.94 -15.03 -3.11
C THR A 114 17.11 -16.02 -3.20
N GLN A 115 17.93 -16.13 -2.15
CA GLN A 115 19.05 -17.08 -2.12
C GLN A 115 18.56 -18.52 -2.03
N ARG A 116 17.53 -18.78 -1.24
CA ARG A 116 16.87 -20.09 -1.18
C ARG A 116 16.26 -20.46 -2.54
N LEU A 117 15.55 -19.54 -3.19
CA LEU A 117 14.99 -19.78 -4.53
C LEU A 117 16.08 -20.12 -5.55
N ARG A 118 17.24 -19.48 -5.48
CA ARG A 118 18.39 -19.82 -6.33
C ARG A 118 18.91 -21.23 -6.06
N GLY A 119 19.03 -21.62 -4.79
CA GLY A 119 19.38 -22.98 -4.39
C GLY A 119 18.39 -24.01 -4.93
N VAL A 120 17.09 -23.76 -4.75
CA VAL A 120 15.99 -24.58 -5.28
C VAL A 120 16.08 -24.69 -6.81
N LEU A 121 16.30 -23.59 -7.53
CA LEU A 121 16.45 -23.60 -8.98
C LEU A 121 17.69 -24.36 -9.45
N SER A 122 18.82 -24.23 -8.75
CA SER A 122 20.05 -24.96 -9.06
C SER A 122 19.83 -26.48 -8.94
N VAL A 123 19.20 -26.90 -7.84
CA VAL A 123 18.91 -28.30 -7.56
C VAL A 123 17.83 -28.83 -8.50
N ALA A 124 16.78 -28.07 -8.78
CA ALA A 124 15.74 -28.44 -9.73
C ALA A 124 16.30 -28.67 -11.15
N ARG A 125 17.20 -27.79 -11.63
CA ARG A 125 17.90 -27.98 -12.92
C ARG A 125 18.73 -29.26 -12.95
N GLN A 126 19.35 -29.62 -11.83
CA GLN A 126 20.17 -30.83 -11.74
C GLN A 126 19.30 -32.09 -11.71
N GLU A 127 18.24 -32.09 -10.91
CA GLU A 127 17.30 -33.23 -10.81
C GLU A 127 16.52 -33.42 -12.13
N GLU A 128 16.19 -32.35 -12.85
CA GLU A 128 15.59 -32.42 -14.20
C GLU A 128 16.54 -33.07 -15.23
N LYS A 129 17.83 -32.71 -15.20
CA LYS A 129 18.86 -33.37 -16.04
C LYS A 129 19.02 -34.84 -15.71
N GLU A 130 18.82 -35.22 -14.45
CA GLU A 130 18.85 -36.61 -13.97
C GLU A 130 17.51 -37.35 -14.22
N GLY A 131 16.50 -36.68 -14.78
CA GLY A 131 15.19 -37.26 -15.09
C GLY A 131 14.33 -37.58 -13.87
N ARG A 132 14.59 -36.95 -12.73
CA ARG A 132 13.84 -37.12 -11.48
C ARG A 132 12.67 -36.14 -11.39
N ASP A 133 11.72 -36.44 -10.51
CA ASP A 133 10.55 -35.58 -10.31
C ASP A 133 10.92 -34.29 -9.59
N ILE A 134 10.68 -33.15 -10.26
CA ILE A 134 10.96 -31.80 -9.75
C ILE A 134 9.72 -31.12 -9.15
N SER A 135 8.57 -31.80 -9.11
CA SER A 135 7.28 -31.19 -8.73
C SER A 135 7.31 -30.55 -7.34
N ALA A 136 7.99 -31.19 -6.37
CA ALA A 136 8.14 -30.65 -5.02
C ALA A 136 9.03 -29.38 -4.97
N LEU A 137 10.12 -29.36 -5.76
CA LEU A 137 11.02 -28.20 -5.84
C LEU A 137 10.36 -27.02 -6.56
N VAL A 138 9.58 -27.28 -7.61
CA VAL A 138 8.80 -26.25 -8.28
C VAL A 138 7.77 -25.65 -7.34
N LEU A 139 7.11 -26.46 -6.51
CA LEU A 139 6.17 -26.00 -5.50
C LEU A 139 6.86 -25.13 -4.44
N GLU A 140 8.00 -25.56 -3.91
CA GLU A 140 8.78 -24.76 -2.97
C GLU A 140 9.19 -23.42 -3.57
N GLY A 141 9.68 -23.42 -4.81
CA GLY A 141 10.05 -22.20 -5.51
C GLY A 141 8.87 -21.24 -5.72
N GLN A 142 7.69 -21.75 -6.06
CA GLN A 142 6.47 -20.95 -6.20
C GLN A 142 6.06 -20.31 -4.86
N ASN A 143 6.10 -21.08 -3.78
CA ASN A 143 5.81 -20.56 -2.44
C ASN A 143 6.79 -19.43 -2.04
N LEU A 144 8.07 -19.56 -2.38
CA LEU A 144 9.06 -18.50 -2.12
C LEU A 144 8.75 -17.24 -2.93
N ILE A 145 8.35 -17.38 -4.19
CA ILE A 145 7.92 -16.23 -5.01
C ILE A 145 6.71 -15.53 -4.39
N GLU A 146 5.72 -16.27 -3.90
CA GLU A 146 4.54 -15.68 -3.24
C GLU A 146 4.90 -14.93 -1.95
N VAL A 147 5.86 -15.45 -1.17
CA VAL A 147 6.37 -14.78 0.03
C VAL A 147 7.08 -13.47 -0.36
N MET A 148 7.94 -13.51 -1.37
CA MET A 148 8.67 -12.32 -1.83
C MET A 148 7.74 -11.27 -2.47
N ASP A 149 6.74 -11.69 -3.25
CA ASP A 149 5.76 -10.78 -3.83
C ASP A 149 4.95 -10.09 -2.73
N ARG A 150 4.50 -10.83 -1.72
CA ARG A 150 3.84 -10.25 -0.55
C ARG A 150 4.71 -9.22 0.16
N ARG A 151 5.96 -9.55 0.44
CA ARG A 151 6.94 -8.64 1.06
C ARG A 151 7.15 -7.37 0.22
N LEU A 152 7.21 -7.53 -1.10
CA LEU A 152 7.31 -6.42 -2.04
C LEU A 152 6.06 -5.52 -2.00
N GLN A 153 4.86 -6.10 -2.05
CA GLN A 153 3.61 -5.34 -1.99
C GLN A 153 3.46 -4.59 -0.66
N GLU A 154 3.79 -5.24 0.46
CA GLU A 154 3.80 -4.59 1.79
C GLU A 154 4.78 -3.40 1.82
N GLY A 155 5.99 -3.59 1.28
CA GLY A 155 6.99 -2.53 1.18
C GLY A 155 6.55 -1.38 0.27
N LEU A 156 5.84 -1.65 -0.83
CA LEU A 156 5.37 -0.64 -1.77
C LEU A 156 4.25 0.21 -1.15
N VAL A 157 3.38 -0.39 -0.34
CA VAL A 157 2.36 0.35 0.42
C VAL A 157 3.02 1.27 1.44
N GLU A 158 4.06 0.79 2.13
CA GLU A 158 4.83 1.64 3.05
C GLU A 158 5.54 2.79 2.33
N GLN A 159 6.26 2.50 1.24
CA GLN A 159 6.93 3.52 0.44
C GLN A 159 5.94 4.55 -0.12
N GLY A 160 4.73 4.12 -0.52
CA GLY A 160 3.67 4.99 -0.97
C GLY A 160 3.15 5.93 0.13
N GLN A 161 2.96 5.41 1.35
CA GLN A 161 2.64 6.23 2.51
C GLN A 161 3.74 7.27 2.79
N ASP A 162 4.99 6.84 2.78
CA ASP A 162 6.14 7.71 3.01
C ASP A 162 6.25 8.81 1.97
N LEU A 163 6.05 8.49 0.71
CA LEU A 163 6.04 9.45 -0.38
C LEU A 163 4.93 10.50 -0.19
N ALA A 164 3.74 10.09 0.26
CA ALA A 164 2.65 11.02 0.56
C ALA A 164 2.99 11.96 1.73
N GLU A 165 3.67 11.47 2.76
CA GLU A 165 4.16 12.28 3.88
C GLU A 165 5.30 13.23 3.48
N LEU A 166 6.27 12.75 2.71
CA LEU A 166 7.39 13.53 2.18
C LEU A 166 6.88 14.67 1.30
N ARG A 167 5.92 14.42 0.39
CA ARG A 167 5.31 15.46 -0.45
C ARG A 167 4.63 16.54 0.36
N ALA A 168 3.78 16.16 1.32
CA ALA A 168 3.05 17.11 2.15
C ALA A 168 3.99 18.00 2.98
N THR A 169 5.12 17.45 3.42
CA THR A 169 6.07 18.19 4.24
C THR A 169 7.06 19.00 3.40
N PHE A 170 7.36 18.55 2.18
CA PHE A 170 8.07 19.35 1.19
C PHE A 170 7.34 20.65 0.87
N THR A 171 6.01 20.64 0.70
CA THR A 171 5.22 21.87 0.44
C THR A 171 5.44 22.95 1.51
N ARG A 172 5.66 22.56 2.77
CA ARG A 172 5.92 23.49 3.89
C ARG A 172 7.36 24.02 3.89
N VAL A 173 8.29 23.20 3.41
CA VAL A 173 9.74 23.41 3.47
C VAL A 173 10.28 24.09 2.20
N GLN A 174 9.57 23.99 1.08
CA GLN A 174 9.99 24.47 -0.24
C GLN A 174 10.36 25.97 -0.23
N GLY A 175 9.68 26.77 0.60
CA GLY A 175 9.94 28.20 0.75
C GLY A 175 11.31 28.58 1.32
N MET A 176 12.02 27.66 2.00
CA MET A 176 13.38 27.92 2.50
C MET A 176 14.43 27.98 1.38
N GLY A 177 14.18 27.30 0.26
CA GLY A 177 15.15 27.13 -0.81
C GLY A 177 16.44 26.42 -0.37
N GLY A 178 17.46 26.42 -1.25
CA GLY A 178 18.79 25.87 -0.94
C GLY A 178 19.08 24.47 -1.49
N LYS A 179 20.29 23.98 -1.22
CA LYS A 179 20.81 22.72 -1.77
C LYS A 179 20.07 21.49 -1.24
N GLU A 180 19.71 21.49 0.03
CA GLU A 180 19.01 20.35 0.67
C GLU A 180 17.56 20.22 0.19
N VAL A 181 16.86 21.34 -0.05
CA VAL A 181 15.51 21.34 -0.64
C VAL A 181 15.54 20.77 -2.07
N ARG A 182 16.50 21.19 -2.91
CA ARG A 182 16.68 20.64 -4.27
C ARG A 182 17.00 19.14 -4.25
N ARG A 183 17.86 18.72 -3.30
CA ARG A 183 18.18 17.30 -3.12
C ARG A 183 16.96 16.49 -2.70
N LEU A 184 16.14 17.04 -1.80
CA LEU A 184 14.89 16.41 -1.38
C LEU A 184 13.90 16.28 -2.54
N GLU A 185 13.74 17.33 -3.35
CA GLU A 185 12.91 17.31 -4.57
C GLU A 185 13.36 16.22 -5.55
N THR A 186 14.67 16.10 -5.79
CA THR A 186 15.23 15.05 -6.66
C THR A 186 14.94 13.65 -6.09
N LEU A 187 15.15 13.46 -4.78
CA LEU A 187 14.86 12.17 -4.13
C LEU A 187 13.37 11.83 -4.18
N ILE A 188 12.48 12.81 -3.98
CA ILE A 188 11.02 12.58 -4.10
C ILE A 188 10.67 12.16 -5.53
N GLY A 189 11.27 12.77 -6.55
CA GLY A 189 11.08 12.37 -7.95
C GLY A 189 11.56 10.94 -8.23
N GLN A 190 12.74 10.56 -7.71
CA GLN A 190 13.28 9.21 -7.84
C GLN A 190 12.40 8.16 -7.17
N ILE A 191 11.93 8.43 -5.94
CA ILE A 191 11.05 7.53 -5.20
C ILE A 191 9.69 7.40 -5.91
N ASP A 192 9.15 8.48 -6.50
CA ASP A 192 7.89 8.44 -7.24
C ASP A 192 8.00 7.62 -8.53
N GLU A 193 9.09 7.79 -9.28
CA GLU A 193 9.37 6.98 -10.47
C GLU A 193 9.48 5.50 -10.09
N ALA A 194 10.23 5.18 -9.03
CA ALA A 194 10.37 3.81 -8.53
C ALA A 194 9.03 3.22 -8.05
N GLN A 195 8.21 4.01 -7.34
CA GLN A 195 6.88 3.61 -6.92
C GLN A 195 5.99 3.28 -8.13
N SER A 196 6.07 4.09 -9.20
CA SER A 196 5.32 3.85 -10.44
C SER A 196 5.78 2.57 -11.17
N GLN A 197 7.06 2.23 -11.06
CA GLN A 197 7.66 1.02 -11.62
C GLN A 197 7.48 -0.22 -10.71
N GLY A 198 6.96 -0.05 -9.49
CA GLY A 198 6.80 -1.13 -8.51
C GLY A 198 8.12 -1.62 -7.91
N THR A 199 9.11 -0.74 -7.78
CA THR A 199 10.43 -1.04 -7.18
C THR A 199 10.61 -0.33 -5.84
N LEU A 200 11.32 -1.00 -4.90
CA LEU A 200 11.59 -0.46 -3.57
C LEU A 200 12.94 0.24 -3.53
N LEU A 201 12.95 1.46 -2.97
CA LEU A 201 14.16 2.26 -2.74
C LEU A 201 14.27 2.68 -1.26
N PRO A 202 14.44 1.72 -0.33
CA PRO A 202 14.42 2.00 1.11
C PRO A 202 15.50 3.01 1.53
N GLY A 203 16.71 2.91 0.97
CA GLY A 203 17.80 3.85 1.27
C GLY A 203 17.60 5.27 0.73
N GLU A 204 16.78 5.46 -0.30
CA GLU A 204 16.40 6.80 -0.77
C GLU A 204 15.33 7.42 0.10
N VAL A 205 14.33 6.63 0.48
CA VAL A 205 13.27 7.02 1.43
C VAL A 205 13.88 7.46 2.75
N GLU A 206 14.84 6.71 3.31
CA GLU A 206 15.54 7.10 4.54
C GLU A 206 16.35 8.38 4.40
N ARG A 207 17.07 8.56 3.28
CA ARG A 207 17.80 9.81 3.02
C ARG A 207 16.85 11.00 2.89
N ALA A 208 15.71 10.83 2.20
CA ALA A 208 14.69 11.87 2.06
C ALA A 208 14.07 12.23 3.41
N ARG A 209 13.76 11.24 4.25
CA ARG A 209 13.25 11.42 5.62
C ARG A 209 14.24 12.19 6.51
N ASN A 210 15.52 11.81 6.50
CA ASN A 210 16.55 12.49 7.27
C ASN A 210 16.74 13.97 6.84
N ILE A 211 16.75 14.23 5.53
CA ILE A 211 16.78 15.61 5.01
C ILE A 211 15.53 16.38 5.45
N THR A 212 14.36 15.77 5.35
CA THR A 212 13.09 16.38 5.74
C THR A 212 13.07 16.72 7.24
N PHE A 213 13.57 15.83 8.10
CA PHE A 213 13.71 16.08 9.53
C PHE A 213 14.62 17.28 9.81
N ASN A 214 15.82 17.31 9.21
CA ASN A 214 16.75 18.42 9.38
C ASN A 214 16.14 19.75 8.92
N LEU A 215 15.44 19.77 7.78
CA LEU A 215 14.78 20.96 7.26
C LEU A 215 13.63 21.43 8.15
N ARG A 216 12.81 20.53 8.70
CA ARG A 216 11.75 20.90 9.67
C ARG A 216 12.35 21.42 10.98
N LYS A 217 13.41 20.80 11.49
CA LYS A 217 14.13 21.28 12.67
C LYS A 217 14.68 22.68 12.45
N LEU A 218 15.24 22.94 11.27
CA LEU A 218 15.72 24.27 10.88
C LEU A 218 14.56 25.28 10.79
N LEU A 219 13.42 24.94 10.20
CA LEU A 219 12.23 25.80 10.17
C LEU A 219 11.78 26.21 11.57
N GLU A 220 11.54 25.24 12.45
CA GLU A 220 11.07 25.51 13.80
C GLU A 220 12.10 26.31 14.60
N SER A 221 13.39 26.02 14.44
CA SER A 221 14.46 26.81 15.09
C SER A 221 14.63 28.22 14.51
N SER A 222 14.35 28.43 13.21
CA SER A 222 14.52 29.70 12.51
C SER A 222 13.32 30.62 12.71
N VAL A 223 12.10 30.08 12.81
CA VAL A 223 10.90 30.83 13.22
C VAL A 223 11.13 31.45 14.60
N VAL A 224 11.78 30.73 15.51
CA VAL A 224 12.13 31.24 16.85
C VAL A 224 13.17 32.37 16.78
N GLN A 225 14.15 32.32 15.87
CA GLN A 225 15.10 33.42 15.66
C GLN A 225 14.48 34.64 14.95
N ALA A 226 13.54 34.44 14.03
CA ALA A 226 12.88 35.52 13.30
C ALA A 226 11.94 36.33 14.21
N VAL A 227 11.18 35.66 15.09
CA VAL A 227 10.30 36.33 16.08
C VAL A 227 11.12 37.10 17.12
N GLN A 228 12.29 36.60 17.52
CA GLN A 228 13.20 37.29 18.44
C GLN A 228 13.83 38.58 17.87
N ASN A 229 13.85 38.75 16.54
CA ASN A 229 14.44 39.92 15.91
C ASN A 229 13.43 41.06 15.62
N VAL A 230 12.12 40.82 15.79
CA VAL A 230 11.09 41.84 15.53
C VAL A 230 10.83 42.73 16.74
N ASP A 231 11.07 42.22 17.95
CA ASP A 231 11.00 43.01 19.18
C ASP A 231 12.40 43.22 19.76
N THR A 232 12.76 44.49 19.94
CA THR A 232 13.95 45.05 20.62
C THR A 232 15.25 45.21 19.82
N ALA A 233 15.41 46.41 19.27
CA ALA A 233 16.71 47.09 19.20
C ALA A 233 17.15 47.49 20.62
N GLU A 234 17.68 46.56 21.43
CA GLU A 234 18.49 46.83 22.62
C GLU A 234 19.38 45.60 22.93
N ILE A 235 20.67 45.83 23.19
CA ILE A 235 21.75 44.81 23.23
C ILE A 235 21.83 44.12 24.63
N PRO A 236 22.59 43.01 24.82
CA PRO A 236 22.07 41.75 25.34
C PRO A 236 22.51 41.49 26.79
N THR A 237 21.67 40.87 27.62
CA THR A 237 22.19 40.22 28.84
C THR A 237 21.28 39.10 29.31
N SER A 238 21.82 37.88 29.20
CA SER A 238 21.50 36.70 30.00
C SER A 238 20.17 35.96 29.71
N ALA A 239 20.34 34.66 29.45
CA ALA A 239 19.34 33.59 29.45
C ALA A 239 18.36 33.58 28.26
N THR A 240 18.78 32.85 27.24
CA THR A 240 17.99 31.94 26.40
C THR A 240 16.59 31.61 26.96
N ILE A 241 15.57 32.38 26.56
CA ILE A 241 14.17 31.93 26.66
C ILE A 241 13.71 31.69 25.23
N LEU A 242 13.89 30.45 24.79
CA LEU A 242 13.16 29.93 23.64
C LEU A 242 11.67 29.87 24.03
N ASP A 243 10.78 30.17 23.09
CA ASP A 243 9.32 30.01 23.28
C ASP A 243 9.01 28.54 23.66
N PRO A 244 8.36 28.26 24.81
CA PRO A 244 8.13 26.89 25.29
C PRO A 244 7.34 26.02 24.31
N ASP A 245 6.45 26.62 23.50
CA ASP A 245 5.65 25.89 22.51
C ASP A 245 6.48 25.46 21.30
N ALA A 246 7.45 26.29 20.88
CA ALA A 246 8.40 25.92 19.83
C ALA A 246 9.38 24.83 20.30
N GLN A 247 9.85 24.90 21.55
CA GLN A 247 10.65 23.83 22.14
C GLN A 247 9.89 22.51 22.20
N ALA A 248 8.61 22.54 22.62
CA ALA A 248 7.77 21.35 22.66
C ALA A 248 7.59 20.72 21.26
N ARG A 249 7.42 21.53 20.21
CA ARG A 249 7.36 21.05 18.81
C ARG A 249 8.66 20.40 18.35
N VAL A 250 9.82 21.00 18.66
CA VAL A 250 11.12 20.42 18.31
C VAL A 250 11.35 19.09 19.05
N LEU A 251 11.03 19.02 20.34
CA LEU A 251 11.12 17.78 21.11
C LEU A 251 10.19 16.69 20.56
N ALA A 252 8.96 17.03 20.17
CA ALA A 252 8.04 16.10 19.53
C ALA A 252 8.59 15.58 18.18
N LEU A 253 9.22 16.46 17.38
CA LEU A 253 9.89 16.07 16.14
C LEU A 253 11.08 15.13 16.39
N GLU A 254 11.89 15.40 17.42
CA GLU A 254 13.03 14.54 17.81
C GLU A 254 12.58 13.18 18.33
N GLN A 255 11.53 13.13 19.14
CA GLN A 255 10.92 11.88 19.62
C GLN A 255 10.34 11.05 18.48
N ALA A 256 9.61 11.70 17.55
CA ALA A 256 9.07 11.03 16.38
C ALA A 256 10.18 10.47 15.47
N HIS A 257 11.26 11.22 15.27
CA HIS A 257 12.42 10.77 14.50
C HIS A 257 13.15 9.62 15.19
N ALA A 258 13.36 9.67 16.51
CA ALA A 258 13.97 8.60 17.27
C ALA A 258 13.13 7.30 17.25
N ALA A 259 11.81 7.42 17.40
CA ALA A 259 10.87 6.29 17.30
C ALA A 259 10.91 5.66 15.90
N GLN A 260 10.94 6.49 14.86
CA GLN A 260 11.06 6.03 13.49
C GLN A 260 12.38 5.31 13.23
N GLN A 261 13.50 5.86 13.71
CA GLN A 261 14.81 5.22 13.60
C GLN A 261 14.86 3.87 14.33
N LEU A 262 14.25 3.77 15.51
CA LEU A 262 14.13 2.51 16.24
C LEU A 262 13.36 1.46 15.42
N GLY A 263 12.25 1.85 14.79
CA GLY A 263 11.48 0.96 13.91
C GLY A 263 12.20 0.56 12.62
N THR A 264 13.11 1.40 12.09
CA THR A 264 14.02 1.01 10.99
C THR A 264 15.05 -0.01 11.47
N LEU A 265 15.66 0.21 12.63
CA LEU A 265 16.60 -0.73 13.23
C LEU A 265 15.95 -2.09 13.53
N GLU A 266 14.70 -2.09 13.99
CA GLU A 266 13.96 -3.33 14.23
C GLU A 266 13.89 -4.19 12.96
N ARG A 267 13.68 -3.56 11.81
CA ARG A 267 13.59 -4.25 10.51
C ARG A 267 14.94 -4.72 9.99
N GLU A 268 15.92 -3.84 10.00
CA GLU A 268 17.26 -4.13 9.48
C GLU A 268 17.91 -5.27 10.28
N PHE A 269 17.77 -5.25 11.60
CA PHE A 269 18.38 -6.22 12.50
C PHE A 269 17.40 -7.29 13.01
N ALA A 270 16.25 -7.48 12.35
CA ALA A 270 15.30 -8.55 12.69
C ALA A 270 15.96 -9.94 12.76
N PRO A 271 16.81 -10.36 11.79
CA PRO A 271 17.48 -11.66 11.86
C PRO A 271 18.46 -11.78 13.04
N LEU A 272 19.04 -10.67 13.50
CA LEU A 272 19.96 -10.64 14.64
C LEU A 272 19.18 -10.80 15.95
N MET A 273 18.09 -10.05 16.13
CA MET A 273 17.24 -10.17 17.32
C MET A 273 16.58 -11.56 17.42
N GLN A 274 16.41 -12.25 16.30
CA GLN A 274 15.98 -13.65 16.29
C GLN A 274 17.06 -14.59 16.83
N ALA A 275 18.31 -14.41 16.42
CA ALA A 275 19.44 -15.22 16.89
C ALA A 275 19.78 -14.93 18.37
N ARG A 276 19.48 -13.73 18.86
CA ARG A 276 19.87 -13.21 20.17
C ARG A 276 18.65 -12.68 20.96
N PRO A 277 18.00 -13.51 21.79
CA PRO A 277 16.81 -13.10 22.54
C PRO A 277 17.10 -12.01 23.59
N ASP A 278 18.36 -11.89 24.03
CA ASP A 278 18.87 -10.80 24.86
C ASP A 278 18.72 -9.44 24.17
N LEU A 279 19.05 -9.35 22.87
CA LEU A 279 18.89 -8.12 22.10
C LEU A 279 17.42 -7.79 21.84
N ARG A 280 16.57 -8.81 21.69
CA ARG A 280 15.12 -8.61 21.58
C ARG A 280 14.53 -8.00 22.85
N ALA A 281 14.93 -8.50 24.03
CA ALA A 281 14.49 -7.94 25.30
C ALA A 281 14.95 -6.48 25.49
N GLN A 282 16.17 -6.14 25.04
CA GLN A 282 16.67 -4.76 25.06
C GLN A 282 15.88 -3.84 24.11
N HIS A 283 15.56 -4.32 22.91
CA HIS A 283 14.68 -3.61 21.98
C HIS A 283 13.29 -3.35 22.59
N ASP A 284 12.69 -4.35 23.23
CA ASP A 284 11.37 -4.20 23.86
C ASP A 284 11.40 -3.19 25.03
N ALA A 285 12.52 -3.11 25.76
CA ALA A 285 12.73 -2.07 26.78
C ALA A 285 12.83 -0.66 26.16
N LEU A 286 13.52 -0.50 25.04
CA LEU A 286 13.57 0.77 24.29
C LEU A 286 12.18 1.15 23.75
N ARG A 287 11.40 0.18 23.29
CA ARG A 287 10.00 0.38 22.91
C ARG A 287 9.17 0.86 24.10
N GLY A 288 9.41 0.35 25.31
CA GLY A 288 8.82 0.87 26.55
C GLY A 288 9.14 2.34 26.81
N LEU A 289 10.40 2.77 26.59
CA LEU A 289 10.81 4.17 26.72
C LEU A 289 10.18 5.08 25.65
N GLN A 290 9.96 4.57 24.44
CA GLN A 290 9.21 5.26 23.39
C GLN A 290 7.79 5.59 23.85
N HIS A 291 7.06 4.61 24.41
CA HIS A 291 5.70 4.84 24.93
C HIS A 291 5.68 5.84 26.10
N GLY A 292 6.79 5.97 26.83
CA GLY A 292 6.98 6.97 27.87
C GLY A 292 7.45 8.34 27.38
N ASN A 293 7.62 8.57 26.07
CA ASN A 293 8.22 9.77 25.46
C ASN A 293 9.61 10.13 26.05
N GLN A 294 10.40 9.13 26.45
CA GLN A 294 11.73 9.28 27.03
C GLN A 294 12.86 8.81 26.09
N LEU A 295 12.52 8.41 24.87
CA LEU A 295 13.47 7.95 23.87
C LEU A 295 14.27 9.13 23.31
N THR A 296 15.61 9.04 23.34
CA THR A 296 16.50 10.07 22.80
C THR A 296 17.26 9.56 21.57
N ALA A 297 17.64 10.47 20.67
CA ALA A 297 18.42 10.12 19.48
C ALA A 297 19.73 9.41 19.82
N ASP A 298 20.43 9.85 20.88
CA ASP A 298 21.69 9.25 21.33
C ASP A 298 21.50 7.79 21.78
N THR A 299 20.39 7.46 22.46
CA THR A 299 20.11 6.08 22.85
C THR A 299 19.88 5.17 21.64
N VAL A 300 19.22 5.68 20.60
CA VAL A 300 18.99 4.94 19.36
C VAL A 300 20.28 4.78 18.54
N GLU A 301 21.14 5.79 18.51
CA GLU A 301 22.45 5.69 17.84
C GLU A 301 23.38 4.70 18.56
N ASN A 302 23.50 4.78 19.88
CA ASN A 302 24.29 3.82 20.66
C ASN A 302 23.79 2.39 20.47
N TRP A 303 22.47 2.21 20.44
CA TRP A 303 21.85 0.92 20.14
C TRP A 303 22.20 0.43 18.72
N ARG A 304 22.18 1.31 17.72
CA ARG A 304 22.61 0.99 16.35
C ARG A 304 24.07 0.51 16.29
N GLU A 305 24.97 1.17 17.00
CA GLU A 305 26.38 0.78 17.06
C GLU A 305 26.55 -0.60 17.72
N GLN A 306 25.84 -0.84 18.83
CA GLN A 306 25.83 -2.14 19.50
C GLN A 306 25.30 -3.24 18.57
N LEU A 307 24.19 -3.00 17.86
CA LEU A 307 23.62 -3.95 16.90
C LEU A 307 24.60 -4.29 15.76
N LYS A 308 25.34 -3.30 15.24
CA LYS A 308 26.36 -3.53 14.21
C LYS A 308 27.51 -4.42 14.73
N PHE A 309 27.99 -4.13 15.93
CA PHE A 309 29.05 -4.92 16.57
C PHE A 309 28.62 -6.38 16.84
N GLU A 310 27.44 -6.57 17.42
CA GLU A 310 26.90 -7.91 17.69
C GLU A 310 26.59 -8.66 16.38
N ARG A 311 26.14 -7.97 15.32
CA ARG A 311 25.95 -8.56 13.99
C ARG A 311 27.25 -9.15 13.45
N GLU A 312 28.35 -8.42 13.51
CA GLU A 312 29.65 -8.92 13.03
C GLU A 312 30.12 -10.13 13.85
N THR A 313 29.88 -10.11 15.16
CA THR A 313 30.21 -11.22 16.06
C THR A 313 29.43 -12.48 15.68
N VAL A 314 28.10 -12.38 15.58
CA VAL A 314 27.23 -13.51 15.20
C VAL A 314 27.52 -13.99 13.77
N LEU A 315 27.83 -13.10 12.82
CA LEU A 315 28.26 -13.49 11.47
C LEU A 315 29.54 -14.35 11.51
N GLY A 316 30.51 -13.99 12.33
CA GLY A 316 31.74 -14.77 12.53
C GLY A 316 31.44 -16.16 13.12
N GLU A 317 30.59 -16.23 14.14
CA GLU A 317 30.14 -17.48 14.76
C GLU A 317 29.43 -18.38 13.74
N GLN A 318 28.48 -17.83 12.97
CA GLN A 318 27.72 -18.56 11.97
C GLN A 318 28.59 -19.09 10.82
N ARG A 319 29.57 -18.32 10.34
CA ARG A 319 30.57 -18.78 9.35
C ARG A 319 31.39 -19.95 9.89
N SER A 320 31.83 -19.86 11.14
CA SER A 320 32.57 -20.96 11.78
C SER A 320 31.70 -22.22 11.92
N ARG A 321 30.41 -22.04 12.24
CA ARG A 321 29.45 -23.13 12.38
C ARG A 321 29.14 -23.80 11.05
N LEU A 322 28.98 -23.03 9.98
CA LEU A 322 28.81 -23.55 8.63
C LEU A 322 30.00 -24.46 8.25
N ALA A 323 31.23 -23.99 8.42
CA ALA A 323 32.43 -24.76 8.08
C ALA A 323 32.52 -26.09 8.87
N GLN A 324 32.10 -26.10 10.14
CA GLN A 324 32.00 -27.31 10.94
C GLN A 324 30.96 -28.29 10.37
N LEU A 325 29.76 -27.79 10.04
CA LEU A 325 28.68 -28.60 9.49
C LEU A 325 29.04 -29.17 8.11
N GLU A 326 29.67 -28.38 7.25
CA GLU A 326 30.18 -28.84 5.94
C GLU A 326 31.16 -30.00 6.09
N THR A 327 32.11 -29.87 7.02
CA THR A 327 33.10 -30.92 7.29
C THR A 327 32.42 -32.18 7.81
N ALA A 328 31.44 -32.03 8.71
CA ALA A 328 30.71 -33.14 9.31
C ALA A 328 29.76 -33.84 8.31
N LEU A 329 29.25 -33.12 7.32
CA LEU A 329 28.31 -33.62 6.31
C LEU A 329 29.00 -34.07 5.00
N ALA A 330 30.30 -33.78 4.80
CA ALA A 330 31.05 -34.13 3.60
C ALA A 330 31.08 -35.63 3.26
N GLY A 331 30.85 -36.50 4.25
CA GLY A 331 30.77 -37.96 4.08
C GLY A 331 29.36 -38.54 4.02
N ALA A 332 28.31 -37.73 4.18
CA ALA A 332 26.93 -38.18 4.16
C ALA A 332 26.34 -38.11 2.73
N VAL A 333 25.42 -39.02 2.39
CA VAL A 333 24.66 -38.93 1.12
C VAL A 333 23.76 -37.69 1.18
N SER A 334 24.10 -36.66 0.41
CA SER A 334 23.39 -35.37 0.46
C SER A 334 22.05 -35.42 -0.29
N GLY A 335 20.95 -35.35 0.45
CA GLY A 335 19.62 -35.10 -0.12
C GLY A 335 19.52 -33.73 -0.80
N ALA A 336 18.50 -33.54 -1.65
CA ALA A 336 18.22 -32.26 -2.32
C ALA A 336 18.11 -31.11 -1.29
N ASP A 337 17.34 -31.31 -0.21
CA ASP A 337 17.13 -30.32 0.85
C ASP A 337 18.44 -29.88 1.53
N MET A 338 19.35 -30.83 1.80
CA MET A 338 20.65 -30.52 2.41
C MET A 338 21.51 -29.68 1.48
N ARG A 339 21.49 -29.97 0.17
CA ARG A 339 22.20 -29.17 -0.85
C ARG A 339 21.64 -27.75 -0.92
N ILE A 340 20.31 -27.61 -0.92
CA ILE A 340 19.62 -26.31 -0.92
C ILE A 340 19.99 -25.51 0.34
N ALA A 341 19.95 -26.13 1.52
CA ALA A 341 20.27 -25.48 2.79
C ALA A 341 21.75 -25.08 2.89
N LEU A 342 22.67 -25.92 2.42
CA LEU A 342 24.10 -25.58 2.36
C LEU A 342 24.37 -24.42 1.39
N ASP A 343 23.81 -24.48 0.18
CA ASP A 343 24.03 -23.43 -0.81
C ASP A 343 23.40 -22.11 -0.36
N SER A 344 22.19 -22.11 0.18
CA SER A 344 21.56 -20.89 0.72
C SER A 344 22.35 -20.30 1.88
N ALA A 345 22.79 -21.12 2.85
CA ALA A 345 23.60 -20.65 3.97
C ALA A 345 24.95 -20.06 3.53
N ARG A 346 25.65 -20.70 2.57
CA ARG A 346 26.89 -20.17 1.99
C ARG A 346 26.67 -18.78 1.39
N HIS A 347 25.69 -18.66 0.49
CA HIS A 347 25.45 -17.42 -0.21
C HIS A 347 25.01 -16.30 0.75
N LEU A 348 24.19 -16.60 1.76
CA LEU A 348 23.78 -15.61 2.76
C LEU A 348 24.97 -15.10 3.58
N LEU A 349 25.81 -16.00 4.08
CA LEU A 349 26.97 -15.64 4.89
C LEU A 349 28.06 -14.94 4.08
N ASP A 350 28.25 -15.29 2.81
CA ASP A 350 29.18 -14.61 1.90
C ASP A 350 28.74 -13.17 1.61
N MET A 351 27.42 -12.94 1.48
CA MET A 351 26.83 -11.60 1.32
C MET A 351 26.77 -10.80 2.63
N GLY A 352 27.19 -11.37 3.76
CA GLY A 352 27.17 -10.72 5.08
C GLY A 352 25.78 -10.67 5.74
N SER A 353 24.85 -11.51 5.29
CA SER A 353 23.56 -11.73 5.94
C SER A 353 23.64 -12.91 6.92
N LEU A 354 22.72 -12.96 7.88
CA LEU A 354 22.64 -14.05 8.86
C LEU A 354 21.87 -15.24 8.25
N ALA A 355 22.40 -16.45 8.42
CA ALA A 355 21.82 -17.71 7.93
C ALA A 355 21.30 -18.58 9.10
N THR A 356 20.64 -17.94 10.07
CA THR A 356 20.25 -18.58 11.34
C THR A 356 19.35 -19.79 11.12
N ASP A 357 18.34 -19.65 10.25
CA ASP A 357 17.36 -20.70 9.99
C ASP A 357 17.97 -21.87 9.19
N GLU A 358 18.80 -21.57 8.18
CA GLU A 358 19.48 -22.58 7.36
C GLU A 358 20.47 -23.38 8.20
N LEU A 359 21.23 -22.72 9.08
CA LEU A 359 22.15 -23.40 10.00
C LEU A 359 21.42 -24.26 11.02
N GLN A 360 20.26 -23.81 11.51
CA GLN A 360 19.43 -24.60 12.40
C GLN A 360 18.89 -25.85 11.67
N GLU A 361 18.41 -25.69 10.44
CA GLU A 361 17.96 -26.79 9.59
C GLU A 361 19.08 -27.79 9.29
N LEU A 362 20.30 -27.32 8.98
CA LEU A 362 21.48 -28.17 8.77
C LEU A 362 21.91 -28.90 10.04
N SER A 363 21.87 -28.24 11.20
CA SER A 363 22.16 -28.91 12.48
C SER A 363 21.15 -30.01 12.80
N ALA A 364 19.85 -29.75 12.55
CA ALA A 364 18.79 -30.73 12.71
C ALA A 364 18.99 -31.96 11.80
N MET A 365 19.32 -31.73 10.53
CA MET A 365 19.66 -32.80 9.60
C MET A 365 20.89 -33.58 10.08
N HIS A 366 21.93 -32.91 10.55
CA HIS A 366 23.13 -33.57 11.06
C HIS A 366 22.86 -34.43 12.29
N GLU A 367 22.12 -33.91 13.28
CA GLU A 367 21.73 -34.64 14.49
C GLU A 367 20.88 -35.88 14.16
N SER A 368 19.93 -35.75 13.22
CA SER A 368 19.10 -36.88 12.79
C SER A 368 19.93 -37.98 12.12
N LEU A 369 20.96 -37.64 11.34
CA LEU A 369 21.87 -38.60 10.73
C LEU A 369 22.70 -39.35 11.80
N GLN A 370 23.00 -38.71 12.93
CA GLN A 370 23.68 -39.36 14.05
C GLN A 370 22.76 -40.28 14.87
N ALA A 371 21.45 -40.00 14.94
CA ALA A 371 20.50 -40.70 15.80
C ALA A 371 20.13 -42.12 15.33
N GLY A 372 20.45 -42.49 14.08
CA GLY A 372 20.29 -43.86 13.57
C GLY A 372 18.84 -44.33 13.42
N VAL A 373 18.30 -45.08 14.39
CA VAL A 373 17.09 -45.94 14.22
C VAL A 373 15.76 -45.16 14.14
N ASN A 374 15.71 -43.90 14.60
CA ASN A 374 14.55 -43.01 14.47
C ASN A 374 14.86 -41.73 13.67
N ALA A 375 15.91 -41.76 12.84
CA ALA A 375 16.39 -40.59 12.12
C ALA A 375 15.28 -39.92 11.30
N GLN A 376 14.49 -40.71 10.55
CA GLN A 376 13.47 -40.16 9.66
C GLN A 376 12.31 -39.48 10.41
N SER A 377 11.81 -40.10 11.50
CA SER A 377 10.71 -39.55 12.29
C SER A 377 11.16 -38.34 13.12
N GLN A 378 12.37 -38.37 13.67
CA GLN A 378 12.96 -37.22 14.36
C GLN A 378 13.21 -36.06 13.41
N LEU A 379 13.72 -36.32 12.21
CA LEU A 379 13.93 -35.30 11.18
C LEU A 379 12.59 -34.69 10.76
N ALA A 380 11.55 -35.51 10.55
CA ALA A 380 10.20 -35.02 10.26
C ALA A 380 9.65 -34.13 11.38
N ALA A 381 9.75 -34.57 12.64
CA ALA A 381 9.30 -33.79 13.79
C ALA A 381 10.08 -32.46 13.94
N GLN A 382 11.40 -32.48 13.76
CA GLN A 382 12.22 -31.26 13.81
C GLN A 382 11.87 -30.27 12.69
N ARG A 383 11.59 -30.76 11.47
CA ARG A 383 11.08 -29.93 10.37
C ARG A 383 9.73 -29.32 10.71
N GLU A 384 8.82 -30.10 11.26
CA GLU A 384 7.52 -29.57 11.68
C GLU A 384 7.65 -28.50 12.78
N LEU A 385 8.57 -28.66 13.74
CA LEU A 385 8.84 -27.63 14.75
C LEU A 385 9.42 -26.34 14.12
N LEU A 386 10.31 -26.46 13.13
CA LEU A 386 10.83 -25.30 12.41
C LEU A 386 9.73 -24.61 11.59
N ASP A 387 8.84 -25.36 10.96
CA ASP A 387 7.72 -24.81 10.20
C ASP A 387 6.70 -24.11 11.10
N ILE A 388 6.41 -24.66 12.28
CA ILE A 388 5.58 -24.00 13.30
C ILE A 388 6.22 -22.70 13.73
N GLU A 389 7.53 -22.69 14.00
CA GLU A 389 8.24 -21.48 14.39
C GLU A 389 8.20 -20.42 13.28
N ARG A 390 8.52 -20.79 12.04
CA ARG A 390 8.46 -19.90 10.87
C ARG A 390 7.05 -19.35 10.65
N SER A 391 6.02 -20.19 10.82
CA SER A 391 4.62 -19.78 10.68
C SER A 391 4.18 -18.84 11.82
N ALA A 392 4.60 -19.12 13.04
CA ALA A 392 4.31 -18.29 14.22
C ALA A 392 4.87 -16.87 14.10
N ARG A 393 6.03 -16.69 13.45
CA ARG A 393 6.61 -15.35 13.17
C ARG A 393 5.70 -14.45 12.36
N ASN A 394 4.82 -15.02 11.53
CA ASN A 394 3.88 -14.26 10.71
C ASN A 394 2.57 -13.94 11.43
N VAL A 395 2.37 -14.44 12.65
CA VAL A 395 1.14 -14.28 13.43
C VAL A 395 1.45 -13.50 14.70
N LEU A 396 0.74 -12.39 14.89
CA LEU A 396 0.93 -11.51 16.05
C LEU A 396 0.76 -12.30 17.36
N GLY A 397 1.73 -12.16 18.28
CA GLY A 397 1.72 -12.80 19.59
C GLY A 397 1.98 -14.32 19.62
N ALA A 398 1.91 -15.03 18.48
CA ALA A 398 2.06 -16.49 18.44
C ALA A 398 3.48 -16.95 18.82
N SER A 399 4.51 -16.21 18.37
CA SER A 399 5.91 -16.54 18.67
C SER A 399 6.22 -16.54 20.16
N ALA A 400 5.70 -15.56 20.91
CA ALA A 400 5.96 -15.45 22.35
C ALA A 400 5.31 -16.58 23.15
N GLU A 401 4.11 -17.02 22.75
CA GLU A 401 3.40 -18.12 23.40
C GLU A 401 3.98 -19.49 23.03
N LEU A 402 4.38 -19.67 21.77
CA LEU A 402 4.92 -20.95 21.27
C LEU A 402 6.40 -21.16 21.65
N ALA A 403 7.20 -20.12 21.86
CA ALA A 403 8.62 -20.23 22.17
C ALA A 403 8.96 -21.20 23.32
N PRO A 404 8.35 -21.11 24.52
CA PRO A 404 8.66 -22.05 25.60
C PRO A 404 8.23 -23.48 25.27
N LEU A 405 7.12 -23.67 24.55
CA LEU A 405 6.61 -24.98 24.17
C LEU A 405 7.47 -25.63 23.07
N LEU A 406 7.95 -24.85 22.11
CA LEU A 406 8.90 -25.28 21.08
C LEU A 406 10.25 -25.68 21.70
N ALA A 407 10.74 -24.92 22.69
CA ALA A 407 11.96 -25.26 23.42
C ALA A 407 11.80 -26.59 24.18
N GLN A 408 10.65 -26.80 24.82
CA GLN A 408 10.34 -28.06 25.50
C GLN A 408 10.25 -29.23 24.51
N ALA A 409 9.53 -29.07 23.40
CA ALA A 409 9.41 -30.11 22.36
C ALA A 409 10.77 -30.49 21.76
N ARG A 410 11.67 -29.52 21.54
CA ARG A 410 13.05 -29.78 21.11
C ARG A 410 13.84 -30.56 22.14
N ALA A 411 13.71 -30.22 23.43
CA ALA A 411 14.37 -30.96 24.50
C ALA A 411 13.85 -32.40 24.62
N GLU A 412 12.56 -32.62 24.41
CA GLU A 412 11.94 -33.95 24.38
C GLU A 412 12.47 -34.79 23.21
N LEU A 413 12.55 -34.21 22.00
CA LEU A 413 13.14 -34.88 20.83
C LEU A 413 14.61 -35.22 21.03
N ALA A 414 15.39 -34.31 21.63
CA ALA A 414 16.81 -34.56 21.95
C ALA A 414 16.99 -35.71 22.96
N GLN A 415 16.01 -35.93 23.83
CA GLN A 415 15.97 -37.06 24.76
C GLN A 415 15.39 -38.34 24.13
N GLY A 416 15.02 -38.31 22.85
CA GLY A 416 14.41 -39.43 22.14
C GLY A 416 12.95 -39.70 22.48
N ARG A 417 12.25 -38.73 23.12
CA ARG A 417 10.80 -38.80 23.38
C ARG A 417 10.02 -38.22 22.19
N GLU A 418 8.81 -38.72 21.98
CA GLU A 418 7.89 -38.13 21.00
C GLU A 418 7.33 -36.81 21.55
N ALA A 419 7.50 -35.73 20.78
CA ALA A 419 6.90 -34.43 21.10
C ALA A 419 5.47 -34.35 20.56
N ASP A 420 4.55 -33.72 21.30
CA ASP A 420 3.18 -33.47 20.84
C ASP A 420 3.14 -32.28 19.87
N VAL A 421 3.54 -32.53 18.63
CA VAL A 421 3.54 -31.51 17.56
C VAL A 421 2.10 -31.10 17.18
N ALA A 422 1.13 -31.99 17.37
CA ALA A 422 -0.27 -31.72 17.04
C ALA A 422 -0.88 -30.64 17.96
N ALA A 423 -0.55 -30.65 19.26
CA ALA A 423 -0.97 -29.61 20.19
C ALA A 423 -0.43 -28.22 19.78
N LEU A 424 0.83 -28.15 19.34
CA LEU A 424 1.47 -26.91 18.88
C LEU A 424 0.78 -26.36 17.62
N TRP A 425 0.48 -27.22 16.65
CA TRP A 425 -0.28 -26.83 15.46
C TRP A 425 -1.67 -26.30 15.81
N ASN A 426 -2.40 -26.96 16.71
CA ASN A 426 -3.74 -26.51 17.12
C ASN A 426 -3.69 -25.13 17.80
N LEU A 427 -2.65 -24.85 18.59
CA LEU A 427 -2.46 -23.53 19.21
C LEU A 427 -2.17 -22.47 18.15
N LEU A 428 -1.26 -22.76 17.20
CA LEU A 428 -0.95 -21.87 16.09
C LEU A 428 -2.20 -21.59 15.21
N GLU A 429 -2.97 -22.62 14.85
CA GLU A 429 -4.19 -22.48 14.06
C GLU A 429 -5.24 -21.60 14.75
N ARG A 430 -5.39 -21.70 16.07
CA ARG A 430 -6.27 -20.79 16.84
C ARG A 430 -5.79 -19.35 16.77
N ARG A 431 -4.48 -19.11 16.86
CA ARG A 431 -3.90 -17.77 16.72
C ARG A 431 -4.03 -17.22 15.30
N MET A 432 -3.83 -18.07 14.29
CA MET A 432 -4.07 -17.71 12.88
C MET A 432 -5.54 -17.31 12.66
N GLY A 433 -6.47 -18.12 13.17
CA GLY A 433 -7.91 -17.82 13.10
C GLY A 433 -8.30 -16.51 13.80
N ALA A 434 -7.77 -16.27 15.00
CA ALA A 434 -7.98 -15.02 15.72
C ALA A 434 -7.43 -13.82 14.93
N ALA A 435 -6.21 -13.92 14.40
CA ALA A 435 -5.58 -12.83 13.68
C ALA A 435 -6.23 -12.57 12.30
N ALA A 436 -6.86 -13.57 11.69
CA ALA A 436 -7.67 -13.38 10.49
C ALA A 436 -9.03 -12.71 10.81
N GLN A 437 -9.65 -13.03 11.96
CA GLN A 437 -10.83 -12.32 12.44
C GLN A 437 -10.52 -10.84 12.71
N GLU A 438 -9.43 -10.55 13.42
CA GLU A 438 -8.96 -9.17 13.67
C GLU A 438 -8.76 -8.42 12.36
N ARG A 439 -8.24 -9.08 11.32
CA ARG A 439 -8.12 -8.48 9.98
C ARG A 439 -9.48 -8.12 9.38
N GLU A 440 -10.47 -9.00 9.45
CA GLU A 440 -11.80 -8.67 8.94
C GLU A 440 -12.43 -7.50 9.72
N ASP A 441 -12.19 -7.42 11.03
CA ASP A 441 -12.65 -6.32 11.86
C ASP A 441 -11.94 -5.00 11.48
N PHE A 442 -10.64 -5.05 11.20
CA PHE A 442 -9.88 -3.91 10.68
C PHE A 442 -10.37 -3.45 9.31
N ASP A 443 -10.65 -4.38 8.38
CA ASP A 443 -11.18 -4.05 7.06
C ASP A 443 -12.56 -3.37 7.17
N ALA A 444 -13.42 -3.84 8.09
CA ALA A 444 -14.72 -3.22 8.35
C ALA A 444 -14.59 -1.81 8.96
N ARG A 445 -13.63 -1.61 9.88
CA ARG A 445 -13.31 -0.29 10.44
C ARG A 445 -12.75 0.66 9.38
N ALA A 446 -11.85 0.18 8.52
CA ALA A 446 -11.30 0.95 7.41
C ALA A 446 -12.39 1.40 6.44
N ASP A 447 -13.32 0.50 6.08
CA ASP A 447 -14.46 0.84 5.22
C ASP A 447 -15.32 1.93 5.83
N ARG A 448 -15.55 1.88 7.15
CA ARG A 448 -16.28 2.91 7.86
C ARG A 448 -15.54 4.26 7.84
N VAL A 449 -14.24 4.26 8.14
CA VAL A 449 -13.42 5.49 8.12
C VAL A 449 -13.41 6.12 6.73
N VAL A 450 -13.28 5.31 5.68
CA VAL A 450 -13.29 5.78 4.29
C VAL A 450 -14.66 6.37 3.91
N GLN A 451 -15.76 5.71 4.26
CA GLN A 451 -17.11 6.21 3.99
C GLN A 451 -17.41 7.51 4.74
N GLU A 452 -17.03 7.59 6.02
CA GLU A 452 -17.24 8.78 6.84
C GLU A 452 -16.34 9.94 6.34
N TYR A 453 -15.08 9.68 5.96
CA TYR A 453 -14.22 10.68 5.31
C TYR A 453 -14.84 11.29 4.05
N ASP A 454 -15.46 10.48 3.18
CA ASP A 454 -16.05 10.97 1.94
C ASP A 454 -17.17 12.02 2.21
N THR A 455 -17.79 12.00 3.41
CA THR A 455 -18.78 13.02 3.82
C THR A 455 -18.14 14.34 4.26
N VAL A 456 -16.93 14.29 4.83
CA VAL A 456 -16.20 15.43 5.41
C VAL A 456 -15.19 16.01 4.41
N ARG A 457 -14.98 15.35 3.27
CA ARG A 457 -14.00 15.71 2.24
C ARG A 457 -14.12 17.13 1.69
N SER A 458 -15.32 17.73 1.72
CA SER A 458 -15.54 19.08 1.20
C SER A 458 -14.88 20.19 2.03
N LEU A 459 -14.44 19.90 3.26
CA LEU A 459 -13.70 20.88 4.07
C LEU A 459 -12.23 20.86 3.68
N ALA A 460 -11.69 22.03 3.32
CA ALA A 460 -10.27 22.21 2.99
C ALA A 460 -9.42 22.48 4.24
N GLY A 461 -9.54 21.63 5.27
CA GLY A 461 -8.75 21.71 6.51
C GLY A 461 -7.45 20.88 6.47
N GLU A 462 -6.49 21.17 7.34
CA GLU A 462 -5.28 20.34 7.48
C GLU A 462 -5.63 18.93 7.98
N THR A 463 -6.63 18.83 8.87
CA THR A 463 -7.17 17.58 9.43
C THR A 463 -7.76 16.69 8.34
N THR A 464 -8.55 17.25 7.42
CA THR A 464 -9.14 16.50 6.30
C THR A 464 -8.11 16.10 5.24
N GLN A 465 -7.06 16.90 5.02
CA GLN A 465 -5.94 16.53 4.13
C GLN A 465 -5.06 15.42 4.71
N LYS A 466 -4.83 15.41 6.04
CA LYS A 466 -4.17 14.28 6.73
C LYS A 466 -5.03 13.03 6.67
N LEU A 467 -6.32 13.15 6.99
CA LEU A 467 -7.28 12.05 6.93
C LEU A 467 -7.41 11.46 5.52
N GLY A 468 -7.42 12.29 4.48
CA GLY A 468 -7.46 11.80 3.09
C GLY A 468 -6.26 10.93 2.71
N ARG A 469 -5.05 11.32 3.15
CA ARG A 469 -3.84 10.52 2.95
C ARG A 469 -3.91 9.18 3.69
N LEU A 470 -4.37 9.19 4.94
CA LEU A 470 -4.57 7.95 5.70
C LEU A 470 -5.69 7.09 5.10
N ALA A 471 -6.77 7.68 4.57
CA ALA A 471 -7.80 6.93 3.86
C ALA A 471 -7.25 6.23 2.61
N ASP A 472 -6.33 6.86 1.88
CA ASP A 472 -5.64 6.24 0.75
C ASP A 472 -4.69 5.11 1.16
N THR A 473 -3.95 5.27 2.27
CA THR A 473 -3.12 4.19 2.81
C THR A 473 -3.97 3.02 3.31
N LEU A 474 -5.10 3.27 3.99
CA LEU A 474 -6.05 2.24 4.40
C LEU A 474 -6.63 1.48 3.19
N ARG A 475 -6.97 2.19 2.09
CA ARG A 475 -7.40 1.54 0.84
C ARG A 475 -6.31 0.66 0.24
N ALA A 476 -5.06 1.13 0.25
CA ALA A 476 -3.92 0.35 -0.25
C ALA A 476 -3.64 -0.88 0.63
N GLN A 477 -3.65 -0.72 1.96
CA GLN A 477 -3.46 -1.79 2.94
C GLN A 477 -4.59 -2.83 2.88
N ARG A 478 -5.84 -2.43 2.61
CA ARG A 478 -6.97 -3.34 2.42
C ARG A 478 -6.82 -4.21 1.16
N ARG A 479 -6.22 -3.67 0.10
CA ARG A 479 -5.95 -4.43 -1.14
C ARG A 479 -4.87 -5.48 -0.94
N LEU A 480 -4.05 -5.37 0.10
CA LEU A 480 -3.12 -6.43 0.49
C LEU A 480 -3.92 -7.64 0.98
N GLY A 481 -3.57 -8.82 0.47
CA GLY A 481 -4.15 -10.09 0.91
C GLY A 481 -3.60 -10.51 2.28
N ARG A 482 -2.75 -11.54 2.30
CA ARG A 482 -2.05 -11.96 3.52
C ARG A 482 -1.04 -10.88 3.91
N MET A 483 -1.03 -10.48 5.18
CA MET A 483 -0.10 -9.49 5.72
C MET A 483 0.81 -10.11 6.78
N SER A 484 2.06 -9.66 6.82
CA SER A 484 2.99 -9.95 7.92
C SER A 484 2.48 -9.39 9.26
N ALA A 485 2.99 -9.93 10.37
CA ALA A 485 2.64 -9.43 11.71
C ALA A 485 2.95 -7.93 11.87
N GLN A 486 4.10 -7.49 11.33
CA GLN A 486 4.48 -6.07 11.36
C GLN A 486 3.56 -5.20 10.51
N ALA A 487 3.18 -5.66 9.32
CA ALA A 487 2.25 -4.91 8.48
C ALA A 487 0.86 -4.80 9.14
N ARG A 488 0.44 -5.80 9.92
CA ARG A 488 -0.82 -5.76 10.71
C ARG A 488 -0.76 -4.75 11.85
N GLU A 489 0.32 -4.73 12.64
CA GLU A 489 0.51 -3.72 13.69
C GLU A 489 0.43 -2.30 13.12
N ARG A 490 1.04 -2.07 11.96
CA ARG A 490 0.96 -0.77 11.27
C ARG A 490 -0.44 -0.47 10.75
N TYR A 491 -1.16 -1.47 10.26
CA TYR A 491 -2.53 -1.27 9.80
C TYR A 491 -3.43 -0.83 10.96
N GLU A 492 -3.29 -1.49 12.11
CA GLU A 492 -3.98 -1.10 13.34
C GLU A 492 -3.62 0.32 13.76
N GLN A 493 -2.32 0.68 13.75
CA GLN A 493 -1.89 2.04 14.09
C GLN A 493 -2.44 3.08 13.12
N THR A 494 -2.39 2.82 11.81
CA THR A 494 -2.95 3.69 10.76
C THR A 494 -4.46 3.88 10.97
N LEU A 495 -5.17 2.82 11.37
CA LEU A 495 -6.60 2.88 11.69
C LEU A 495 -6.89 3.75 12.90
N LEU A 496 -6.13 3.57 13.99
CA LEU A 496 -6.30 4.38 15.21
C LEU A 496 -6.05 5.86 14.94
N ASP A 497 -5.00 6.18 14.19
CA ASP A 497 -4.67 7.56 13.82
C ASP A 497 -5.76 8.17 12.92
N ALA A 498 -6.28 7.39 11.96
CA ALA A 498 -7.35 7.85 11.08
C ALA A 498 -8.68 8.06 11.84
N GLU A 499 -9.03 7.17 12.77
CA GLU A 499 -10.22 7.30 13.61
C GLU A 499 -10.14 8.52 14.53
N ALA A 500 -8.97 8.80 15.10
CA ALA A 500 -8.73 10.00 15.91
C ALA A 500 -8.90 11.28 15.09
N LEU A 501 -8.28 11.35 13.91
CA LEU A 501 -8.40 12.50 13.00
C LEU A 501 -9.82 12.65 12.44
N LEU A 502 -10.55 11.56 12.27
CA LEU A 502 -11.93 11.59 11.83
C LEU A 502 -12.86 12.16 12.91
N ALA A 503 -12.63 11.80 14.18
CA ALA A 503 -13.35 12.40 15.31
C ALA A 503 -13.12 13.93 15.39
N GLU A 504 -11.87 14.37 15.18
CA GLU A 504 -11.50 15.78 15.10
C GLU A 504 -12.17 16.47 13.90
N ALA A 505 -12.10 15.87 12.71
CA ALA A 505 -12.73 16.41 11.50
C ALA A 505 -14.26 16.51 11.63
N HIS A 506 -14.91 15.56 12.30
CA HIS A 506 -16.34 15.65 12.63
C HIS A 506 -16.66 16.75 13.64
N ALA A 507 -15.76 17.05 14.56
CA ALA A 507 -15.93 18.17 15.50
C ALA A 507 -15.77 19.51 14.75
N GLU A 508 -14.76 19.63 13.88
CA GLU A 508 -14.55 20.80 13.01
C GLU A 508 -15.74 21.02 12.07
N TYR A 509 -16.27 19.96 11.46
CA TYR A 509 -17.43 20.05 10.57
C TYR A 509 -18.68 20.55 11.31
N ARG A 510 -18.94 20.01 12.51
CA ARG A 510 -20.06 20.45 13.35
C ARG A 510 -19.89 21.91 13.77
N ALA A 511 -18.69 22.31 14.18
CA ALA A 511 -18.39 23.71 14.50
C ALA A 511 -18.60 24.63 13.29
N ALA A 512 -18.16 24.22 12.09
CA ALA A 512 -18.37 24.97 10.86
C ALA A 512 -19.87 25.09 10.50
N GLN A 513 -20.65 24.03 10.71
CA GLN A 513 -22.10 24.05 10.51
C GLN A 513 -22.80 24.98 11.52
N GLU A 514 -22.42 24.94 12.80
CA GLU A 514 -22.96 25.83 13.83
C GLU A 514 -22.65 27.30 13.53
N VAL A 515 -21.42 27.59 13.11
CA VAL A 515 -21.00 28.93 12.67
C VAL A 515 -21.82 29.38 11.46
N THR A 516 -22.00 28.50 10.46
CA THR A 516 -22.82 28.80 9.27
C THR A 516 -24.29 29.01 9.64
N ALA A 517 -24.84 28.25 10.59
CA ALA A 517 -26.21 28.41 11.08
C ALA A 517 -26.38 29.74 11.84
N THR A 518 -25.39 30.13 12.65
CA THR A 518 -25.38 31.39 13.41
C THR A 518 -25.29 32.59 12.47
N PHE A 519 -24.36 32.58 11.52
CA PHE A 519 -24.28 33.63 10.49
C PHE A 519 -25.50 33.64 9.56
N GLY A 520 -26.11 32.48 9.25
CA GLY A 520 -27.32 32.40 8.46
C GLY A 520 -28.53 33.04 9.16
N GLN A 521 -28.66 32.88 10.48
CA GLN A 521 -29.71 33.54 11.26
C GLN A 521 -29.41 35.03 11.51
N ASP A 522 -28.17 35.40 11.81
CA ASP A 522 -27.79 36.80 12.11
C ASP A 522 -27.69 37.68 10.87
N ALA A 523 -27.27 37.13 9.72
CA ALA A 523 -27.27 37.88 8.46
C ALA A 523 -28.68 38.04 7.89
N LEU A 524 -29.60 37.09 8.15
CA LEU A 524 -31.01 37.23 7.78
C LEU A 524 -31.78 38.14 8.74
N SER A 525 -31.50 38.11 10.05
CA SER A 525 -32.11 39.03 11.01
C SER A 525 -31.60 40.46 10.80
N GLY A 526 -30.31 40.65 10.55
CA GLY A 526 -29.74 41.95 10.19
C GLY A 526 -30.20 42.49 8.82
N LEU A 527 -30.53 41.61 7.86
CA LEU A 527 -31.17 42.02 6.59
C LEU A 527 -32.65 42.35 6.76
N LEU A 528 -33.36 41.64 7.65
CA LEU A 528 -34.78 41.90 7.92
C LEU A 528 -34.99 43.18 8.76
N ASP A 529 -34.09 43.50 9.68
CA ASP A 529 -34.14 44.75 10.47
C ASP A 529 -33.82 46.00 9.62
N VAL A 530 -33.15 45.83 8.47
CA VAL A 530 -32.90 46.90 7.49
C VAL A 530 -34.12 47.19 6.61
N PHE A 531 -35.11 46.29 6.56
CA PHE A 531 -36.38 46.52 5.86
C PHE A 531 -37.50 47.08 6.75
N ASP A 532 -37.31 47.13 8.08
CA ASP A 532 -38.26 47.74 9.02
C ASP A 532 -37.92 49.21 9.33
N PHE A 533 -37.72 50.01 8.28
CA PHE A 533 -37.78 51.48 8.37
C PHE A 533 -38.79 52.05 7.37
N GLU A 534 -39.99 52.31 7.90
CA GLU A 534 -40.90 53.45 7.66
C GLU A 534 -42.36 52.99 7.53
N GLU A 535 -43.05 52.91 8.66
CA GLU A 535 -44.45 53.37 8.71
C GLU A 535 -44.70 54.10 10.04
N ALA A 536 -44.13 55.29 10.15
CA ALA A 536 -44.70 56.33 11.00
C ALA A 536 -45.84 57.00 10.23
N THR A 537 -47.06 56.46 10.30
CA THR A 537 -48.27 57.29 10.31
C THR A 537 -49.33 56.68 11.22
N ASP A 538 -49.64 57.44 12.27
CA ASP A 538 -50.86 57.46 13.07
C ASP A 538 -51.93 56.41 12.75
N THR A 539 -52.09 55.43 13.65
CA THR A 539 -53.43 55.05 14.13
C THR A 539 -53.34 54.62 15.58
N SER A 540 -53.78 55.52 16.46
CA SER A 540 -53.99 55.24 17.88
C SER A 540 -55.23 54.37 18.06
N LEU A 541 -55.18 53.52 19.10
CA LEU A 541 -56.29 52.83 19.80
C LEU A 541 -56.81 51.51 19.19
N LEU A 542 -56.36 50.37 19.73
CA LEU A 542 -57.19 49.46 20.56
C LEU A 542 -56.46 48.16 20.97
N ALA A 543 -56.37 47.99 22.29
CA ALA A 543 -56.62 46.76 23.05
C ALA A 543 -55.71 45.52 22.92
N ALA A 544 -54.98 45.31 24.03
CA ALA A 544 -55.02 44.12 24.90
C ALA A 544 -54.32 42.82 24.46
N ALA A 545 -53.21 42.54 25.16
CA ALA A 545 -52.78 41.19 25.52
C ALA A 545 -53.87 40.49 26.38
N PRO A 546 -53.92 39.15 26.45
CA PRO A 546 -52.99 38.44 27.34
C PRO A 546 -52.51 37.06 26.83
N THR A 547 -51.35 36.62 27.33
CA THR A 547 -50.91 35.22 27.44
C THR A 547 -51.57 34.55 28.67
N PRO A 548 -51.34 33.26 29.04
CA PRO A 548 -50.69 32.11 28.38
C PRO A 548 -51.52 30.79 28.47
N SER A 549 -50.91 29.66 28.08
CA SER A 549 -51.04 28.27 28.63
C SER A 549 -51.77 27.23 27.76
N ALA A 550 -51.03 26.22 27.28
CA ALA A 550 -51.17 24.79 27.64
C ALA A 550 -50.59 23.84 26.55
N ASP A 551 -49.49 23.15 26.89
CA ASP A 551 -49.14 21.81 26.38
C ASP A 551 -50.14 20.75 26.92
N PRO A 552 -50.14 19.43 26.54
CA PRO A 552 -49.35 18.68 25.54
C PRO A 552 -50.18 17.64 24.71
N PHE A 553 -49.52 16.93 23.77
CA PHE A 553 -49.83 15.58 23.23
C PHE A 553 -51.29 15.06 23.24
N ALA A 554 -51.88 14.86 22.05
CA ALA A 554 -52.39 13.54 21.62
C ALA A 554 -53.13 13.56 20.27
N ALA A 555 -52.84 12.52 19.48
CA ALA A 555 -53.74 11.79 18.59
C ALA A 555 -53.97 12.30 17.14
N LEU A 556 -53.23 11.64 16.24
CA LEU A 556 -53.72 10.74 15.18
C LEU A 556 -54.69 11.29 14.11
N GLY A 557 -54.28 11.08 12.85
CA GLY A 557 -55.20 10.87 11.74
C GLY A 557 -54.76 11.53 10.43
N THR A 558 -53.83 10.90 9.70
CA THR A 558 -54.09 10.21 8.40
C THR A 558 -54.23 11.08 7.14
N LEU A 559 -53.49 10.62 6.11
CA LEU A 559 -53.67 10.69 4.64
C LEU A 559 -52.58 11.52 3.91
N PRO A 560 -52.21 11.17 2.66
CA PRO A 560 -52.06 9.83 2.09
C PRO A 560 -50.74 9.65 1.29
N ALA A 561 -50.44 8.39 0.99
CA ALA A 561 -49.36 7.95 0.12
C ALA A 561 -49.58 8.35 -1.37
N ALA A 562 -48.49 8.65 -2.06
CA ALA A 562 -48.40 8.71 -3.52
C ALA A 562 -47.36 7.71 -4.03
N PRO A 563 -47.52 7.18 -5.27
CA PRO A 563 -47.20 5.80 -5.59
C PRO A 563 -45.79 5.56 -6.12
N VAL A 564 -45.39 4.30 -5.94
CA VAL A 564 -44.22 3.62 -6.49
C VAL A 564 -44.39 3.37 -8.00
N THR A 565 -43.35 3.66 -8.77
CA THR A 565 -43.13 3.11 -10.13
C THR A 565 -41.71 2.52 -10.21
N PRO A 566 -41.52 1.24 -10.57
CA PRO A 566 -40.24 0.66 -10.94
C PRO A 566 -40.17 0.42 -12.47
N PRO A 567 -39.07 -0.11 -13.03
CA PRO A 567 -37.81 0.55 -13.33
C PRO A 567 -37.52 0.59 -14.86
N ALA A 568 -36.72 1.55 -15.33
CA ALA A 568 -36.22 1.55 -16.71
C ALA A 568 -34.75 1.10 -16.76
N THR A 569 -34.59 -0.11 -17.29
CA THR A 569 -33.48 -0.75 -18.00
C THR A 569 -32.13 0.00 -18.11
N ALA A 570 -31.10 -0.61 -17.55
CA ALA A 570 -29.69 -0.25 -17.73
C ALA A 570 -29.19 -0.51 -19.17
N PRO A 571 -28.34 0.35 -19.76
CA PRO A 571 -27.61 0.02 -20.97
C PRO A 571 -26.40 -0.87 -20.66
N ALA A 572 -26.15 -1.82 -21.56
CA ALA A 572 -25.09 -2.82 -21.51
C ALA A 572 -23.67 -2.21 -21.54
N PRO A 573 -22.65 -2.89 -20.98
CA PRO A 573 -21.27 -2.42 -21.02
C PRO A 573 -20.71 -2.50 -22.46
N ALA A 574 -20.07 -1.43 -22.89
CA ALA A 574 -19.25 -1.39 -24.10
C ALA A 574 -17.97 -2.24 -23.92
N PRO A 575 -17.43 -2.84 -24.98
CA PRO A 575 -16.26 -3.71 -24.89
C PRO A 575 -15.01 -2.90 -24.52
N THR A 576 -14.39 -3.26 -23.41
CA THR A 576 -13.03 -2.83 -23.07
C THR A 576 -12.05 -3.48 -24.05
N LEU A 577 -11.45 -2.67 -24.92
CA LEU A 577 -10.25 -3.08 -25.66
C LEU A 577 -9.08 -3.12 -24.67
N SER A 578 -8.60 -4.33 -24.36
CA SER A 578 -7.41 -4.53 -23.52
C SER A 578 -6.16 -3.96 -24.20
N ALA A 579 -5.39 -3.17 -23.45
CA ALA A 579 -4.08 -2.61 -23.83
C ALA A 579 -3.02 -3.68 -24.21
N SER A 580 -3.31 -4.96 -23.96
CA SER A 580 -2.49 -6.12 -24.32
C SER A 580 -2.35 -6.32 -25.83
N ALA A 581 -3.38 -5.99 -26.63
CA ALA A 581 -3.37 -6.24 -28.08
C ALA A 581 -2.53 -5.23 -28.88
N LEU A 582 -2.30 -4.03 -28.33
CA LEU A 582 -1.49 -3.00 -28.97
C LEU A 582 0.02 -3.24 -28.77
N PHE A 583 0.42 -3.94 -27.70
CA PHE A 583 1.82 -4.23 -27.41
C PHE A 583 2.37 -5.39 -28.28
N ASP A 584 1.56 -6.41 -28.56
CA ASP A 584 1.94 -7.56 -29.41
C ASP A 584 2.15 -7.18 -30.89
N THR A 585 1.44 -6.15 -31.35
CA THR A 585 1.56 -5.67 -32.74
C THR A 585 2.83 -4.84 -32.95
N LEU A 586 3.38 -4.24 -31.88
CA LEU A 586 4.62 -3.43 -31.93
C LEU A 586 5.90 -4.24 -31.73
N LEU A 587 5.87 -5.37 -31.01
CA LEU A 587 7.05 -6.22 -30.84
C LEU A 587 7.32 -7.17 -32.03
N SER A 588 6.32 -7.46 -32.86
CA SER A 588 6.49 -8.33 -34.03
C SER A 588 7.27 -7.68 -35.19
N SER A 589 7.60 -6.38 -35.12
CA SER A 589 8.38 -5.68 -36.14
C SER A 589 9.87 -5.52 -35.81
N ILE A 590 10.35 -6.03 -34.67
CA ILE A 590 11.76 -5.86 -34.27
C ILE A 590 12.41 -7.23 -34.11
N GLY A 591 12.93 -7.75 -35.22
CA GLY A 591 13.92 -8.82 -35.16
C GLY A 591 14.12 -9.57 -36.48
N THR A 592 15.05 -9.13 -37.33
CA THR A 592 16.28 -9.89 -37.66
C THR A 592 17.25 -9.05 -38.50
N PRO A 593 18.58 -9.23 -38.36
CA PRO A 593 19.60 -8.36 -38.94
C PRO A 593 20.14 -8.90 -40.27
N ALA A 594 20.49 -8.00 -41.21
CA ALA A 594 21.28 -8.33 -42.40
C ALA A 594 22.41 -7.30 -42.62
N ALA A 595 23.57 -7.83 -43.01
CA ALA A 595 24.91 -7.24 -43.04
C ALA A 595 25.16 -6.19 -44.17
N PRO A 596 26.31 -5.47 -44.19
CA PRO A 596 26.39 -4.06 -44.61
C PRO A 596 27.05 -3.74 -45.98
N ALA A 597 26.87 -2.45 -46.36
CA ALA A 597 27.67 -1.56 -47.25
C ALA A 597 27.24 -1.41 -48.73
N PRO A 598 27.55 -0.28 -49.43
CA PRO A 598 28.13 1.01 -48.99
C PRO A 598 27.31 2.28 -49.39
N ALA A 599 27.71 3.43 -48.85
CA ALA A 599 27.14 4.77 -49.12
C ALA A 599 27.37 5.30 -50.55
N PRO A 600 26.54 6.26 -51.00
CA PRO A 600 27.06 7.62 -51.16
C PRO A 600 26.10 8.73 -50.68
N ALA A 601 26.69 9.90 -50.38
CA ALA A 601 26.04 11.15 -49.98
C ALA A 601 25.59 12.01 -51.20
N PRO A 602 25.18 13.27 -51.04
CA PRO A 602 23.84 13.74 -50.66
C PRO A 602 23.19 14.60 -51.79
N ALA A 603 21.85 14.60 -51.90
CA ALA A 603 21.12 15.60 -52.70
C ALA A 603 19.65 15.73 -52.25
N GLU A 604 19.31 16.89 -51.70
CA GLU A 604 17.96 17.49 -51.73
C GLU A 604 17.84 18.43 -52.95
N PRO A 605 16.66 18.95 -53.32
CA PRO A 605 15.29 18.47 -53.10
C PRO A 605 14.44 18.52 -54.40
N ALA A 606 13.29 17.83 -54.42
CA ALA A 606 12.01 18.27 -55.01
C ALA A 606 11.12 17.09 -55.46
N GLY A 607 9.86 17.14 -55.03
CA GLY A 607 8.72 16.62 -55.79
C GLY A 607 8.24 15.20 -55.46
N PHE A 608 7.30 15.09 -54.53
CA PHE A 608 6.42 13.91 -54.43
C PHE A 608 5.11 14.16 -55.18
N PRO A 609 4.66 13.25 -56.06
CA PRO A 609 3.25 13.12 -56.39
C PRO A 609 2.63 11.88 -55.71
N ALA A 610 1.51 12.16 -55.04
CA ALA A 610 0.31 11.36 -54.81
C ALA A 610 0.36 9.82 -54.82
N ALA A 611 -0.08 9.23 -53.70
CA ALA A 611 -0.71 7.91 -53.73
C ALA A 611 -1.74 7.73 -52.59
N PHE A 612 -2.91 7.21 -52.99
CA PHE A 612 -3.95 6.51 -52.22
C PHE A 612 -4.86 7.27 -51.23
N SER A 613 -6.05 7.60 -51.74
CA SER A 613 -7.26 7.90 -50.96
C SER A 613 -8.01 6.61 -50.60
N LEU A 614 -8.31 6.46 -49.31
CA LEU A 614 -9.29 5.50 -48.76
C LEU A 614 -10.60 6.23 -48.43
N PRO A 615 -11.76 5.53 -48.43
CA PRO A 615 -13.09 6.15 -48.42
C PRO A 615 -13.43 6.79 -47.07
N GLN A 616 -13.97 8.01 -47.14
CA GLN A 616 -14.46 8.78 -46.00
C GLN A 616 -15.66 8.08 -45.35
N VAL A 617 -15.47 7.66 -44.09
CA VAL A 617 -16.56 7.41 -43.15
C VAL A 617 -17.02 8.77 -42.62
N PRO A 618 -18.30 9.14 -42.68
CA PRO A 618 -18.78 10.38 -42.09
C PRO A 618 -18.71 10.27 -40.56
N THR A 619 -17.78 10.98 -39.94
CA THR A 619 -17.75 11.20 -38.50
C THR A 619 -18.82 12.23 -38.10
N PRO A 620 -19.58 11.99 -37.03
CA PRO A 620 -20.53 12.96 -36.51
C PRO A 620 -19.79 14.17 -35.89
N ASP A 621 -20.12 15.36 -36.38
CA ASP A 621 -20.14 16.66 -35.72
C ASP A 621 -19.11 16.98 -34.60
N SER A 622 -18.04 17.68 -35.01
CA SER A 622 -17.49 18.91 -34.40
C SER A 622 -17.53 19.05 -32.86
N GLU A 623 -16.48 18.60 -32.16
CA GLU A 623 -16.13 19.13 -30.84
C GLU A 623 -15.73 20.61 -30.97
N ALA A 624 -16.70 21.48 -30.70
CA ALA A 624 -16.61 22.93 -30.87
C ALA A 624 -15.71 23.56 -29.80
N VAL A 625 -14.42 23.66 -30.12
CA VAL A 625 -13.51 24.57 -29.43
C VAL A 625 -13.88 25.99 -29.85
N THR A 626 -14.17 26.84 -28.88
CA THR A 626 -14.63 28.22 -29.14
C THR A 626 -13.63 29.20 -28.55
N THR A 627 -13.24 30.21 -29.32
CA THR A 627 -12.25 31.22 -28.94
C THR A 627 -12.84 32.62 -29.01
N TRP A 628 -12.45 33.45 -28.04
CA TRP A 628 -12.83 34.85 -27.98
C TRP A 628 -11.63 35.75 -27.75
N LEU A 629 -11.61 36.88 -28.46
CA LEU A 629 -10.68 37.97 -28.20
C LEU A 629 -11.48 39.13 -27.62
N PHE A 630 -11.12 39.55 -26.42
CA PHE A 630 -11.67 40.72 -25.75
C PHE A 630 -10.66 41.87 -25.81
N GLN A 631 -11.09 43.02 -26.30
CA GLN A 631 -10.28 44.24 -26.30
C GLN A 631 -11.12 45.39 -25.73
N HIS A 632 -10.58 46.11 -24.75
CA HIS A 632 -11.22 47.27 -24.12
C HIS A 632 -12.64 47.00 -23.59
N GLY A 633 -12.88 45.81 -23.04
CA GLY A 633 -14.19 45.46 -22.48
C GLY A 633 -15.25 45.13 -23.55
N GLN A 634 -14.86 44.79 -24.77
CA GLN A 634 -15.77 44.31 -25.82
C GLN A 634 -15.25 43.02 -26.47
N ILE A 635 -16.16 42.15 -26.93
CA ILE A 635 -15.83 40.97 -27.73
C ILE A 635 -15.46 41.46 -29.14
N HIS A 636 -14.20 41.33 -29.51
CA HIS A 636 -13.67 41.69 -30.83
C HIS A 636 -13.69 40.50 -31.81
N HIS A 637 -13.53 39.27 -31.29
CA HIS A 637 -13.61 38.04 -32.07
C HIS A 637 -14.31 36.95 -31.25
N GLY A 638 -15.08 36.08 -31.91
CA GLY A 638 -15.83 34.97 -31.29
C GLY A 638 -17.34 35.17 -31.24
N PRO A 639 -18.13 34.10 -31.01
CA PRO A 639 -19.59 34.17 -30.99
C PRO A 639 -20.12 34.99 -29.80
N HIS A 640 -21.11 35.85 -30.02
CA HIS A 640 -21.73 36.65 -28.96
C HIS A 640 -22.70 35.80 -28.13
N GLU A 641 -22.16 35.03 -27.18
CA GLU A 641 -22.92 34.21 -26.24
C GLU A 641 -23.08 34.91 -24.89
N PRO A 642 -24.20 34.67 -24.17
CA PRO A 642 -24.43 35.25 -22.84
C PRO A 642 -23.35 34.82 -21.83
N ALA A 643 -22.80 33.61 -21.97
CA ALA A 643 -21.69 33.12 -21.14
C ALA A 643 -20.39 33.90 -21.38
N ALA A 644 -20.06 34.19 -22.65
CA ALA A 644 -18.90 35.02 -23.00
C ALA A 644 -19.07 36.46 -22.53
N GLN A 645 -20.31 36.98 -22.54
CA GLN A 645 -20.63 38.31 -22.05
C GLN A 645 -20.58 38.41 -20.52
N ALA A 646 -20.95 37.36 -19.79
CA ALA A 646 -20.73 37.26 -18.34
C ALA A 646 -19.23 37.18 -17.98
N MET A 647 -18.44 36.47 -18.80
CA MET A 647 -16.99 36.36 -18.62
C MET A 647 -16.28 37.72 -18.72
N LEU A 648 -16.85 38.67 -19.46
CA LEU A 648 -16.34 40.03 -19.58
C LEU A 648 -16.21 40.75 -18.22
N ALA A 649 -17.21 40.61 -17.34
CA ALA A 649 -17.20 41.24 -16.03
C ALA A 649 -16.06 40.69 -15.16
N LEU A 650 -15.84 39.37 -15.24
CA LEU A 650 -14.79 38.65 -14.52
C LEU A 650 -13.39 39.03 -15.03
N LEU A 651 -13.21 39.12 -16.35
CA LEU A 651 -11.94 39.55 -16.95
C LEU A 651 -11.62 41.01 -16.65
N THR A 652 -12.64 41.88 -16.57
CA THR A 652 -12.46 43.28 -16.18
C THR A 652 -11.99 43.39 -14.72
N GLN A 653 -12.58 42.60 -13.82
CA GLN A 653 -12.14 42.53 -12.42
C GLN A 653 -10.74 41.93 -12.28
N ALA A 654 -10.41 40.92 -13.07
CA ALA A 654 -9.08 40.31 -13.10
C ALA A 654 -8.00 41.29 -13.59
N SER A 655 -8.30 42.13 -14.59
CA SER A 655 -7.43 43.24 -14.98
C SER A 655 -7.23 44.26 -13.87
N ALA A 656 -8.27 44.61 -13.12
CA ALA A 656 -8.16 45.52 -11.97
C ALA A 656 -7.29 44.94 -10.84
N LEU A 657 -7.24 43.61 -10.71
CA LEU A 657 -6.40 42.88 -9.75
C LEU A 657 -4.98 42.59 -10.27
N GLY A 658 -4.66 42.96 -11.52
CA GLY A 658 -3.35 42.73 -12.13
C GLY A 658 -3.08 41.27 -12.53
N LEU A 659 -4.12 40.44 -12.67
CA LEU A 659 -3.98 39.05 -13.09
C LEU A 659 -3.73 38.95 -14.59
N GLN A 660 -2.86 38.01 -15.00
CA GLN A 660 -2.50 37.79 -16.41
C GLN A 660 -3.02 36.46 -16.96
N ARG A 661 -3.47 35.55 -16.09
CA ARG A 661 -3.88 34.18 -16.41
C ARG A 661 -5.02 33.75 -15.50
N LEU A 662 -6.08 33.20 -16.10
CA LEU A 662 -7.21 32.61 -15.41
C LEU A 662 -7.53 31.27 -16.04
N ASP A 663 -7.62 30.23 -15.22
CA ASP A 663 -7.98 28.88 -15.63
C ASP A 663 -9.22 28.49 -14.81
N MET A 664 -10.32 28.15 -15.50
CA MET A 664 -11.65 27.98 -14.89
C MET A 664 -12.34 26.74 -15.46
N ASN A 665 -13.16 26.07 -14.67
CA ASN A 665 -13.98 24.95 -15.13
C ASN A 665 -15.43 25.09 -14.67
N ASP A 666 -16.34 24.61 -15.50
CA ASP A 666 -17.74 24.38 -15.14
C ASP A 666 -18.07 22.89 -15.26
N ALA A 667 -19.31 22.49 -14.98
CA ALA A 667 -19.73 21.09 -15.01
C ALA A 667 -19.64 20.43 -16.40
N THR A 668 -19.42 21.21 -17.45
CA THR A 668 -19.52 20.79 -18.86
C THR A 668 -18.34 21.22 -19.73
N HIS A 669 -17.61 22.26 -19.34
CA HIS A 669 -16.57 22.89 -20.12
C HIS A 669 -15.43 23.40 -19.25
N VAL A 670 -14.30 23.56 -19.92
CA VAL A 670 -13.09 24.16 -19.41
C VAL A 670 -12.86 25.47 -20.14
N TRP A 671 -12.42 26.49 -19.39
CA TRP A 671 -12.16 27.84 -19.86
C TRP A 671 -10.76 28.27 -19.47
N SER A 672 -10.06 28.95 -20.37
CA SER A 672 -8.73 29.49 -20.11
C SER A 672 -8.61 30.88 -20.72
N ALA A 673 -8.23 31.86 -19.91
CA ALA A 673 -8.00 33.22 -20.33
C ALA A 673 -6.54 33.66 -20.10
N ARG A 674 -5.97 34.37 -21.06
CA ARG A 674 -4.62 34.95 -20.99
C ARG A 674 -4.68 36.42 -21.41
N SER A 675 -3.94 37.27 -20.70
CA SER A 675 -3.80 38.68 -21.05
C SER A 675 -2.40 38.95 -21.60
N SER A 676 -2.31 39.41 -22.84
CA SER A 676 -1.06 39.84 -23.50
C SER A 676 -0.71 41.30 -23.19
N ALA A 677 -1.72 42.13 -22.96
CA ALA A 677 -1.59 43.56 -22.67
C ALA A 677 -2.76 44.03 -21.78
N PRO A 678 -2.60 45.09 -20.98
CA PRO A 678 -3.67 45.61 -20.14
C PRO A 678 -4.89 46.00 -20.99
N GLY A 679 -6.01 45.33 -20.76
CA GLY A 679 -7.26 45.54 -21.52
C GLY A 679 -7.46 44.59 -22.70
N GLU A 680 -6.52 43.68 -22.98
CA GLU A 680 -6.65 42.61 -23.97
C GLU A 680 -6.65 41.23 -23.28
N TRP A 681 -7.67 40.42 -23.57
CA TRP A 681 -7.80 39.05 -23.07
C TRP A 681 -8.14 38.09 -24.22
N ARG A 682 -7.42 36.98 -24.28
CA ARG A 682 -7.72 35.83 -25.13
C ARG A 682 -8.37 34.77 -24.27
N LEU A 683 -9.53 34.26 -24.68
CA LEU A 683 -10.30 33.26 -23.96
C LEU A 683 -10.56 32.05 -24.86
N GLY A 684 -10.26 30.85 -24.37
CA GLY A 684 -10.61 29.59 -25.01
C GLY A 684 -11.59 28.79 -24.17
N ARG A 685 -12.52 28.08 -24.82
CA ARG A 685 -13.42 27.11 -24.21
C ARG A 685 -13.37 25.78 -24.97
N ALA A 686 -13.27 24.69 -24.22
CA ALA A 686 -13.36 23.32 -24.74
C ALA A 686 -14.07 22.39 -23.74
N VAL A 687 -14.33 21.14 -24.15
CA VAL A 687 -14.95 20.12 -23.29
C VAL A 687 -13.95 19.56 -22.27
N THR A 688 -12.66 19.52 -22.61
CA THR A 688 -11.59 18.99 -21.75
C THR A 688 -10.35 19.90 -21.76
N TRP A 689 -9.55 19.86 -20.70
CA TRP A 689 -8.27 20.57 -20.63
C TRP A 689 -7.32 20.17 -21.76
N THR A 690 -7.27 18.87 -22.09
CA THR A 690 -6.44 18.33 -23.18
C THR A 690 -6.84 18.92 -24.53
N ALA A 691 -8.16 18.96 -24.84
CA ALA A 691 -8.64 19.54 -26.10
C ALA A 691 -8.42 21.05 -26.17
N LEU A 692 -8.46 21.75 -25.03
CA LEU A 692 -8.18 23.19 -24.96
C LEU A 692 -6.69 23.47 -25.19
N ASP A 693 -5.80 22.71 -24.56
CA ASP A 693 -4.35 22.92 -24.63
C ASP A 693 -3.80 22.57 -26.02
N GLU A 694 -4.20 21.43 -26.60
CA GLU A 694 -3.75 21.00 -27.92
C GLU A 694 -4.23 21.92 -29.05
N ARG A 695 -5.42 22.50 -28.93
CA ARG A 695 -6.07 23.25 -30.03
C ARG A 695 -6.03 24.76 -29.88
N VAL A 696 -5.92 25.26 -28.64
CA VAL A 696 -5.99 26.70 -28.32
C VAL A 696 -4.84 27.16 -27.44
N GLY A 697 -4.15 26.25 -26.75
CA GLY A 697 -3.00 26.57 -25.90
C GLY A 697 -1.96 27.46 -26.61
N PRO A 698 -1.48 27.09 -27.81
CA PRO A 698 -0.55 27.92 -28.58
C PRO A 698 -1.08 29.33 -28.86
N TRP A 699 -2.36 29.45 -29.25
CA TRP A 699 -2.99 30.75 -29.53
C TRP A 699 -3.21 31.60 -28.28
N LEU A 700 -3.53 30.98 -27.14
CA LEU A 700 -3.67 31.68 -25.86
C LEU A 700 -2.33 32.30 -25.42
N ASP A 701 -1.24 31.59 -25.65
CA ASP A 701 0.10 32.00 -25.22
C ASP A 701 0.75 32.99 -26.20
N THR A 702 0.62 32.79 -27.52
CA THR A 702 1.30 33.63 -28.53
C THR A 702 0.37 34.63 -29.22
N GLY A 703 -0.89 34.28 -29.42
CA GLY A 703 -1.87 35.07 -30.19
C GLY A 703 -1.80 34.86 -31.69
N GLU A 704 -0.92 33.97 -32.15
CA GLU A 704 -0.81 33.56 -33.55
C GLU A 704 -1.57 32.24 -33.72
N ASN A 705 -2.38 32.15 -34.78
CA ASN A 705 -3.16 30.95 -35.12
C ASN A 705 -2.30 29.85 -35.74
#